data_AF-A0AA39IR22-F1
#
_entry.id   AF-A0AA39IR22-F1
#
_cell.length_a   1.000
_cell.length_b   1.000
_cell.length_c   1.000
_cell.angle_alpha   90.00
_cell.angle_beta   90.00
_cell.angle_gamma   90.00
#
_symmetry.space_group_name_H-M   'P 1'
#
loop_
_entity.id
_entity.type
_entity.pdbx_description
1 polymer ?
#
loop_
_entity_poly.entity_id
_entity_poly.type
_entity_poly.pdbx_seq_one_letter_code
_entity_poly.pdbx_strand_id
1 'polypeptide(L)'
;MIPLHIVTGVVYLSLISICLPLHLFILWIFVSTKELRSNMAYMIMVNLGVYECVELIMTTYDGVATLFQMQGNELSETIVGGLNSAAWDTHGPVILILSLNRLNAFLSTPKKGMFVGLLVLGWLYFAAKYAINIAFNCCYFTPSEFIWNFRDSSLMNTAGMISYVIIIGSLLISLVAYFIIFGIMVSKRKSVSFLEVRLLIQSIVIFLSTALTVTVYNYGVPVLPESPYTVMAIGIMNILNGGVNPIFVSCKEFRSNMAYIIMLNLGIFECLEMTMTIFDGFATLFQCKADELSETIIGGLNSAAWDTHGPIVLILSLNRLNSFLSSPKRRLFKGLIALGWIYFFVKFGINISLNCCFFEPDVFLWDYRKTYSSAFIGGESAYVIIIVSLAISLMSYLIIFGIMVSTRKAVSFLEVRLLIQSMIIFFSTAATVTFYKYAVPLLPDNHYAYMGIGILNILNGAFNPVLYLTLNPVFHRSLLSPSNLHDMSVSFDELWTTILVPVCKKIFDCERLDIYRYNSAHSTLYNHSIREIQLGEESQSGAFEIHGALVDFYSSAVDLTFREITEVVDDDVVLERYGAKWRIFSTAIPVLNGLMRYVNRSYTKRYGGYEQGQMAQLAWKNVLMAETTRDKVVGAALRLIERSRRNEKVDLGLVKAVIASLAAFGFERSAEVDESDLSDEQLIEHRLRFYVENFEKPVIEATKRFYENKADELLASLGIIAFMHEARRLIHQEEDLCGRILHAHSRDAVIGAVQEALIVKQLAEIRGKFLTLLEKEAVEDLNVLFELCTREPRALKGIAKEFEDHVRERGQKAIEEIVDASEPSAFVSAVLAVYGRFRSLVLSAFGNHACFVKALDIACEAFVDDNAVSRRFQSATRVAEILARHLDRVQRRGVGREEGDVEDVLRQAMIVFKYLREKDIFEKLYTKLLAARLVGGASANDDAEKAMIVNLRDACGYNFTTTMSRMFNDIVFSKDLSTAFRNHENVQRTKADFSVLVLSAGTWPFAGATTFSIPESLEAHMQCFQEFYAERHQSRKLIWHLNGSRGELQTRGFPRKYTFVATALQMALLLHFNNVDSLTEKGLALKLGITEDVLKEVLEPLLKVAILRKDDNLVVNAKFTSKRLKIDLTRLQTTKAATKKDDQEMEKAIEKGRMIEIQAATVRILKMRRRVEHNNLIAEVIEQVKTRFIPRVAMIKKCFDVLMEKEYLRRAEDERDIYEYIS
;
A
#
# COMPACT_ATOMS: atom_id res chain seq x y z
N MET A 1 -66.35 -9.16 -6.02
CA MET A 1 -65.25 -9.13 -5.04
C MET A 1 -64.85 -10.57 -4.74
N ILE A 2 -63.57 -10.90 -4.79
CA ILE A 2 -63.07 -12.18 -4.29
C ILE A 2 -63.06 -12.08 -2.75
N PRO A 3 -63.63 -13.04 -1.99
CA PRO A 3 -63.59 -13.01 -0.53
C PRO A 3 -62.16 -12.97 0.01
N LEU A 4 -61.93 -12.15 1.03
CA LEU A 4 -60.59 -11.93 1.62
C LEU A 4 -59.92 -13.24 2.06
N HIS A 5 -60.67 -14.17 2.65
CA HIS A 5 -60.14 -15.46 3.09
C HIS A 5 -59.59 -16.32 1.93
N ILE A 6 -60.14 -16.20 0.72
CA ILE A 6 -59.63 -16.90 -0.47
C ILE A 6 -58.28 -16.29 -0.88
N VAL A 7 -58.18 -14.96 -0.87
CA VAL A 7 -56.93 -14.25 -1.18
C VAL A 7 -55.86 -14.59 -0.15
N THR A 8 -56.16 -14.47 1.14
CA THR A 8 -55.25 -14.77 2.26
C THR A 8 -54.77 -16.23 2.20
N GLY A 9 -55.69 -17.19 2.05
CA GLY A 9 -55.37 -18.61 2.01
C GLY A 9 -54.48 -18.98 0.81
N VAL A 10 -54.77 -18.45 -0.38
CA VAL A 10 -53.93 -18.67 -1.58
C VAL A 10 -52.55 -18.03 -1.40
N VAL A 11 -52.47 -16.83 -0.83
CA VAL A 11 -51.20 -16.14 -0.59
C VAL A 11 -50.34 -16.91 0.41
N TYR A 12 -50.91 -17.36 1.54
CA TYR A 12 -50.17 -18.14 2.53
C TYR A 12 -49.62 -19.44 1.93
N LEU A 13 -50.47 -20.21 1.23
CA LEU A 13 -50.05 -21.46 0.60
C LEU A 13 -49.00 -21.25 -0.50
N SER A 14 -49.14 -20.19 -1.29
CA SER A 14 -48.17 -19.84 -2.34
C SER A 14 -46.82 -19.46 -1.75
N LEU A 15 -46.80 -18.59 -0.73
CA LEU A 15 -45.58 -18.18 -0.06
C LEU A 15 -44.89 -19.35 0.65
N ILE A 16 -45.64 -20.21 1.35
CA ILE A 16 -45.08 -21.40 2.01
C ILE A 16 -44.51 -22.38 0.99
N SER A 17 -45.20 -22.59 -0.15
CA SER A 17 -44.71 -23.48 -1.21
C SER A 17 -43.38 -23.03 -1.82
N ILE A 18 -43.03 -21.75 -1.69
CA ILE A 18 -41.77 -21.16 -2.14
C ILE A 18 -40.73 -21.18 -1.00
N CYS A 19 -41.10 -20.71 0.19
CA CYS A 19 -40.18 -20.52 1.32
C CYS A 19 -39.72 -21.82 1.97
N LEU A 20 -40.60 -22.82 2.14
CA LEU A 20 -40.30 -24.06 2.84
C LEU A 20 -39.27 -24.94 2.10
N PRO A 21 -39.37 -25.20 0.78
CA PRO A 21 -38.34 -25.94 0.05
C PRO A 21 -36.99 -25.22 0.07
N LEU A 22 -37.00 -23.89 0.01
CA LEU A 22 -35.79 -23.07 0.11
C LEU A 22 -35.11 -23.24 1.47
N HIS A 23 -35.88 -23.24 2.57
CA HIS A 23 -35.37 -23.43 3.92
C HIS A 23 -34.80 -24.83 4.16
N LEU A 24 -35.53 -25.87 3.75
CA LEU A 24 -35.05 -27.26 3.84
C LEU A 24 -33.76 -27.45 3.04
N PHE A 25 -33.64 -26.79 1.89
CA PHE A 25 -32.43 -26.82 1.08
C PHE A 25 -31.25 -26.11 1.76
N ILE A 26 -31.46 -24.94 2.39
CA ILE A 26 -30.44 -24.22 3.17
C ILE A 26 -29.95 -25.08 4.34
N LEU A 27 -30.87 -25.67 5.10
CA LEU A 27 -30.54 -26.56 6.22
C LEU A 27 -29.76 -27.79 5.75
N TRP A 28 -30.15 -28.38 4.62
CA TRP A 28 -29.42 -29.50 4.03
C TRP A 28 -27.98 -29.13 3.67
N ILE A 29 -27.73 -27.93 3.13
CA ILE A 29 -26.36 -27.45 2.84
C ILE A 29 -25.53 -27.33 4.13
N PHE A 30 -26.10 -26.72 5.17
CA PHE A 30 -25.41 -26.53 6.45
C PHE A 30 -25.09 -27.85 7.15
N VAL A 31 -26.01 -28.82 7.08
CA VAL A 31 -25.80 -30.15 7.65
C VAL A 31 -24.82 -30.96 6.81
N SER A 32 -24.92 -30.94 5.48
CA SER A 32 -24.09 -31.76 4.58
C SER A 32 -22.63 -31.31 4.48
N THR A 33 -22.33 -30.05 4.77
CA THR A 33 -20.97 -29.49 4.64
C THR A 33 -20.16 -29.64 5.93
N LYS A 34 -19.12 -30.47 5.92
CA LYS A 34 -18.25 -30.76 7.10
C LYS A 34 -17.64 -29.49 7.73
N GLU A 35 -17.21 -28.53 6.91
CA GLU A 35 -16.60 -27.27 7.39
C GLU A 35 -17.61 -26.41 8.18
N LEU A 36 -18.86 -26.30 7.70
CA LEU A 36 -19.91 -25.52 8.35
C LEU A 36 -20.38 -26.19 9.64
N ARG A 37 -20.54 -27.52 9.63
CA ARG A 37 -20.89 -28.32 10.81
C ARG A 37 -19.88 -28.20 11.95
N SER A 38 -18.61 -27.92 11.63
CA SER A 38 -17.54 -27.78 12.63
C SER A 38 -17.58 -26.47 13.43
N ASN A 39 -18.35 -25.47 12.98
CA ASN A 39 -18.49 -24.17 13.61
C ASN A 39 -19.78 -24.09 14.44
N MET A 40 -19.65 -23.72 15.71
CA MET A 40 -20.77 -23.71 16.65
C MET A 40 -21.86 -22.70 16.27
N ALA A 41 -21.52 -21.55 15.68
CA ALA A 41 -22.53 -20.57 15.26
C ALA A 41 -23.44 -21.12 14.16
N TYR A 42 -22.88 -21.82 13.18
CA TYR A 42 -23.68 -22.46 12.13
C TYR A 42 -24.55 -23.60 12.69
N MET A 43 -24.04 -24.36 13.67
CA MET A 43 -24.86 -25.35 14.36
C MET A 43 -26.05 -24.73 15.10
N ILE A 44 -25.86 -23.58 15.78
CA ILE A 44 -26.96 -22.86 16.43
C ILE A 44 -27.98 -22.35 15.39
N MET A 45 -27.51 -21.77 14.28
CA MET A 45 -28.37 -21.31 13.17
C MET A 45 -29.14 -22.45 12.50
N VAL A 46 -28.56 -23.65 12.37
CA VAL A 46 -29.27 -24.84 11.87
C VAL A 46 -30.43 -25.21 12.81
N ASN A 47 -30.20 -25.19 14.12
CA ASN A 47 -31.28 -25.49 15.08
C ASN A 47 -32.39 -24.44 15.00
N LEU A 48 -32.04 -23.16 14.89
CA LEU A 48 -33.02 -22.08 14.66
C LEU A 48 -33.85 -22.32 13.40
N GLY A 49 -33.19 -22.61 12.26
CA GLY A 49 -33.90 -22.87 11.01
C GLY A 49 -34.76 -24.14 11.03
N VAL A 50 -34.43 -25.14 11.87
CA VAL A 50 -35.32 -26.30 12.07
C VAL A 50 -36.62 -25.89 12.76
N TYR A 51 -36.57 -25.01 13.77
CA TYR A 51 -37.78 -24.48 14.40
C TYR A 51 -38.61 -23.66 13.40
N GLU A 52 -37.96 -22.83 12.58
CA GLU A 52 -38.62 -22.06 11.50
C GLU A 52 -39.28 -22.98 10.46
N CYS A 53 -38.65 -24.11 10.09
CA CYS A 53 -39.28 -25.10 9.22
C CYS A 53 -40.51 -25.75 9.88
N VAL A 54 -40.44 -26.07 11.16
CA VAL A 54 -41.58 -26.61 11.91
C VAL A 54 -42.73 -25.60 11.89
N GLU A 55 -42.45 -24.32 12.16
CA GLU A 55 -43.42 -23.23 12.10
C GLU A 55 -44.06 -23.13 10.71
N LEU A 56 -43.27 -23.02 9.63
CA LEU A 56 -43.77 -22.93 8.25
C LEU A 56 -44.64 -24.13 7.84
N ILE A 57 -44.28 -25.34 8.28
CA ILE A 57 -45.09 -26.54 8.03
C ILE A 57 -46.43 -26.42 8.76
N MET A 58 -46.44 -25.97 10.02
CA MET A 58 -47.68 -25.77 10.76
C MET A 58 -48.53 -24.63 10.17
N THR A 59 -47.93 -23.54 9.68
CA THR A 59 -48.65 -22.45 8.99
C THR A 59 -49.31 -22.89 7.68
N THR A 60 -48.96 -24.07 7.14
CA THR A 60 -49.70 -24.67 6.00
C THR A 60 -51.14 -24.97 6.41
N TYR A 61 -51.36 -25.39 7.66
CA TYR A 61 -52.70 -25.56 8.21
C TYR A 61 -53.46 -24.24 8.20
N ASP A 62 -52.82 -23.14 8.60
CA ASP A 62 -53.43 -21.80 8.63
C ASP A 62 -53.88 -21.38 7.23
N GLY A 63 -53.07 -21.63 6.21
CA GLY A 63 -53.40 -21.36 4.80
C GLY A 63 -54.59 -22.18 4.30
N VAL A 64 -54.64 -23.48 4.61
CA VAL A 64 -55.75 -24.37 4.23
C VAL A 64 -57.03 -24.04 4.99
N ALA A 65 -56.94 -23.88 6.32
CA ALA A 65 -58.07 -23.55 7.19
C ALA A 65 -58.68 -22.20 6.80
N THR A 66 -57.84 -21.21 6.47
CA THR A 66 -58.27 -19.90 5.97
C THR A 66 -58.93 -19.99 4.60
N LEU A 67 -58.32 -20.71 3.65
CA LEU A 67 -58.83 -20.84 2.27
C LEU A 67 -60.21 -21.48 2.22
N PHE A 68 -60.43 -22.53 3.01
CA PHE A 68 -61.67 -23.30 3.01
C PHE A 68 -62.63 -22.96 4.17
N GLN A 69 -62.27 -21.99 5.02
CA GLN A 69 -63.02 -21.66 6.24
C GLN A 69 -63.32 -22.91 7.10
N MET A 70 -62.33 -23.80 7.23
CA MET A 70 -62.46 -25.07 7.96
C MET A 70 -62.14 -24.86 9.44
N GLN A 71 -63.05 -25.28 10.33
CA GLN A 71 -62.74 -25.51 11.74
C GLN A 71 -62.21 -26.93 11.92
N GLY A 72 -61.05 -27.11 12.56
CA GLY A 72 -60.44 -28.42 12.74
C GLY A 72 -61.09 -29.21 13.86
N ASN A 73 -60.81 -30.51 13.91
CA ASN A 73 -61.13 -31.31 15.10
C ASN A 73 -60.23 -30.83 16.27
N GLU A 74 -60.75 -30.84 17.51
CA GLU A 74 -60.02 -30.34 18.69
C GLU A 74 -58.62 -30.97 18.83
N LEU A 75 -58.49 -32.26 18.49
CA LEU A 75 -57.21 -32.97 18.49
C LEU A 75 -56.22 -32.39 17.47
N SER A 76 -56.66 -32.10 16.24
CA SER A 76 -55.78 -31.53 15.20
C SER A 76 -55.34 -30.11 15.53
N GLU A 77 -56.24 -29.28 16.07
CA GLU A 77 -55.91 -27.91 16.46
C GLU A 77 -54.96 -27.86 17.65
N THR A 78 -55.14 -28.77 18.61
CA THR A 78 -54.21 -28.93 19.75
C THR A 78 -52.81 -29.34 19.29
N ILE A 79 -52.73 -30.32 18.37
CA ILE A 79 -51.45 -30.85 17.89
C ILE A 79 -50.72 -29.80 17.06
N VAL A 80 -51.40 -29.18 16.09
CA VAL A 80 -50.82 -28.19 15.17
C VAL A 80 -50.51 -26.89 15.89
N GLY A 81 -51.48 -26.33 16.61
CA GLY A 81 -51.32 -25.09 17.37
C GLY A 81 -50.31 -25.23 18.50
N GLY A 82 -50.28 -26.39 19.17
CA GLY A 82 -49.31 -26.68 20.21
C GLY A 82 -47.86 -26.70 19.69
N LEU A 83 -47.64 -27.28 18.50
CA LEU A 83 -46.32 -27.37 17.87
C LEU A 83 -45.86 -26.00 17.34
N ASN A 84 -46.79 -25.25 16.73
CA ASN A 84 -46.58 -23.89 16.26
C ASN A 84 -46.17 -22.96 17.42
N SER A 85 -46.94 -22.98 18.52
CA SER A 85 -46.64 -22.20 19.72
C SER A 85 -45.30 -22.61 20.37
N ALA A 86 -44.98 -23.91 20.42
CA ALA A 86 -43.71 -24.35 21.00
C ALA A 86 -42.50 -23.93 20.15
N ALA A 87 -42.62 -23.94 18.82
CA ALA A 87 -41.58 -23.48 17.91
C ALA A 87 -41.31 -21.99 18.10
N TRP A 88 -42.38 -21.18 18.07
CA TRP A 88 -42.34 -19.74 18.29
C TRP A 88 -41.68 -19.36 19.63
N ASP A 89 -42.10 -19.99 20.72
CA ASP A 89 -41.56 -19.69 22.06
C ASP A 89 -40.07 -20.01 22.20
N THR A 90 -39.57 -20.96 21.41
CA THR A 90 -38.17 -21.42 21.46
C THR A 90 -37.21 -20.49 20.70
N HIS A 91 -37.71 -19.61 19.82
CA HIS A 91 -36.87 -18.69 19.03
C HIS A 91 -36.06 -17.74 19.93
N GLY A 92 -36.68 -17.13 20.93
CA GLY A 92 -36.02 -16.20 21.85
C GLY A 92 -34.79 -16.83 22.55
N PRO A 93 -34.96 -17.95 23.26
CA PRO A 93 -33.84 -18.67 23.89
C PRO A 93 -32.72 -19.06 22.93
N VAL A 94 -33.01 -19.53 21.71
CA VAL A 94 -31.99 -19.94 20.73
C VAL A 94 -31.21 -18.74 20.21
N ILE A 95 -31.86 -17.59 20.01
CA ILE A 95 -31.21 -16.32 19.64
C ILE A 95 -30.29 -15.82 20.76
N LEU A 96 -30.68 -16.01 22.02
CA LEU A 96 -29.81 -15.73 23.17
C LEU A 96 -28.57 -16.63 23.18
N ILE A 97 -28.73 -17.92 22.89
CA ILE A 97 -27.60 -18.84 22.76
C ILE A 97 -26.66 -18.37 21.63
N LEU A 98 -27.21 -17.89 20.51
CA LEU A 98 -26.43 -17.35 19.40
C LEU A 98 -25.66 -16.08 19.80
N SER A 99 -26.31 -15.10 20.45
CA SER A 99 -25.68 -13.84 20.86
C SER A 99 -24.57 -14.06 21.91
N LEU A 100 -24.80 -14.96 22.89
CA LEU A 100 -23.79 -15.37 23.87
C LEU A 100 -22.63 -16.13 23.20
N ASN A 101 -22.90 -16.94 22.19
CA ASN A 101 -21.86 -17.62 21.42
C ASN A 101 -20.95 -16.62 20.69
N ARG A 102 -21.53 -15.55 20.12
CA ARG A 102 -20.75 -14.45 19.53
C ARG A 102 -19.95 -13.71 20.59
N LEU A 103 -20.55 -13.31 21.71
CA LEU A 103 -19.83 -12.64 22.79
C LEU A 103 -18.63 -13.46 23.28
N ASN A 104 -18.82 -14.77 23.46
CA ASN A 104 -17.76 -15.70 23.84
C ASN A 104 -16.62 -15.80 22.81
N ALA A 105 -16.91 -15.70 21.52
CA ALA A 105 -15.88 -15.65 20.47
C ALA A 105 -15.01 -14.39 20.59
N PHE A 106 -15.61 -13.23 20.91
CA PHE A 106 -14.90 -11.97 21.11
C PHE A 106 -14.17 -11.86 22.47
N LEU A 107 -14.59 -12.66 23.46
CA LEU A 107 -13.90 -12.81 24.75
C LEU A 107 -12.77 -13.88 24.73
N SER A 108 -12.61 -14.63 23.63
CA SER A 108 -11.55 -15.64 23.43
C SER A 108 -11.57 -16.83 24.39
N THR A 109 -12.76 -17.26 24.85
CA THR A 109 -12.92 -18.44 25.73
C THR A 109 -13.48 -19.63 24.95
N PRO A 110 -12.72 -20.68 24.62
CA PRO A 110 -13.25 -21.79 23.83
C PRO A 110 -14.02 -22.78 24.71
N LYS A 111 -15.36 -22.69 24.72
CA LYS A 111 -16.24 -23.64 25.43
C LYS A 111 -17.31 -24.23 24.49
N LYS A 112 -16.91 -24.99 23.48
CA LYS A 112 -17.86 -25.67 22.56
C LYS A 112 -18.89 -26.54 23.30
N GLY A 113 -18.47 -27.29 24.31
CA GLY A 113 -19.36 -28.17 25.09
C GLY A 113 -20.48 -27.42 25.82
N MET A 114 -20.24 -26.19 26.26
CA MET A 114 -21.24 -25.37 26.95
C MET A 114 -22.41 -25.02 26.01
N PHE A 115 -22.13 -24.62 24.77
CA PHE A 115 -23.17 -24.25 23.81
C PHE A 115 -23.95 -25.45 23.27
N VAL A 116 -23.33 -26.63 23.18
CA VAL A 116 -24.05 -27.87 22.90
C VAL A 116 -25.04 -28.18 24.03
N GLY A 117 -24.61 -28.05 25.29
CA GLY A 117 -25.51 -28.21 26.45
C GLY A 117 -26.67 -27.20 26.46
N LEU A 118 -26.41 -25.94 26.11
CA LEU A 118 -27.46 -24.92 25.99
C LEU A 118 -28.47 -25.23 24.87
N LEU A 119 -28.03 -25.76 23.73
CA LEU A 119 -28.95 -26.20 22.66
C LEU A 119 -29.82 -27.38 23.10
N VAL A 120 -29.28 -28.33 23.86
CA VAL A 120 -30.07 -29.42 24.45
C VAL A 120 -31.15 -28.87 25.39
N LEU A 121 -30.83 -27.88 26.23
CA LEU A 121 -31.82 -27.20 27.06
C LEU A 121 -32.89 -26.49 26.23
N GLY A 122 -32.55 -25.91 25.07
CA GLY A 122 -33.52 -25.34 24.13
C GLY A 122 -34.51 -26.38 23.59
N TRP A 123 -34.03 -27.55 23.19
CA TRP A 123 -34.90 -28.66 22.76
C TRP A 123 -35.75 -29.23 23.90
N LEU A 124 -35.22 -29.30 25.12
CA LEU A 124 -35.99 -29.69 26.30
C LEU A 124 -37.10 -28.67 26.62
N TYR A 125 -36.84 -27.38 26.45
CA TYR A 125 -37.85 -26.33 26.58
C TYR A 125 -38.94 -26.47 25.53
N PHE A 126 -38.58 -26.65 24.24
CA PHE A 126 -39.52 -26.93 23.16
C PHE A 126 -40.43 -28.13 23.47
N ALA A 127 -39.83 -29.26 23.88
CA ALA A 127 -40.56 -30.48 24.20
C ALA A 127 -41.49 -30.31 25.42
N ALA A 128 -41.02 -29.63 26.47
CA ALA A 128 -41.82 -29.35 27.66
C ALA A 128 -43.00 -28.43 27.35
N LYS A 129 -42.78 -27.37 26.56
CA LYS A 129 -43.83 -26.44 26.13
C LYS A 129 -44.86 -27.16 25.25
N TYR A 130 -44.42 -27.99 24.32
CA TYR A 130 -45.32 -28.79 23.48
C TYR A 130 -46.17 -29.77 24.30
N ALA A 131 -45.55 -30.46 25.27
CA ALA A 131 -46.26 -31.37 26.17
C ALA A 131 -47.33 -30.65 27.02
N ILE A 132 -47.03 -29.44 27.51
CA ILE A 132 -48.01 -28.59 28.22
C ILE A 132 -49.15 -28.20 27.27
N ASN A 133 -48.84 -27.75 26.06
CA ASN A 133 -49.86 -27.33 25.09
C ASN A 133 -50.81 -28.48 24.70
N ILE A 134 -50.31 -29.72 24.62
CA ILE A 134 -51.13 -30.91 24.37
C ILE A 134 -51.94 -31.31 25.60
N ALA A 135 -51.31 -31.41 26.76
CA ALA A 135 -51.95 -31.93 27.97
C ALA A 135 -53.18 -31.13 28.41
N PHE A 136 -53.21 -29.83 28.09
CA PHE A 136 -54.28 -28.91 28.49
C PHE A 136 -55.17 -28.43 27.33
N ASN A 137 -55.03 -28.99 26.11
CA ASN A 137 -55.85 -28.64 24.92
C ASN A 137 -55.88 -27.11 24.68
N CYS A 138 -54.71 -26.51 24.50
CA CYS A 138 -54.58 -25.06 24.72
C CYS A 138 -54.95 -24.19 23.52
N CYS A 139 -54.85 -24.68 22.29
CA CYS A 139 -54.85 -23.85 21.09
C CYS A 139 -56.04 -24.18 20.18
N TYR A 140 -56.68 -23.15 19.61
CA TYR A 140 -57.64 -23.28 18.52
C TYR A 140 -57.38 -22.18 17.48
N PHE A 141 -57.73 -22.43 16.23
CA PHE A 141 -57.54 -21.47 15.14
C PHE A 141 -58.88 -20.87 14.76
N THR A 142 -58.95 -19.54 14.57
CA THR A 142 -60.16 -18.85 14.10
C THR A 142 -60.02 -18.55 12.59
N PRO A 143 -60.68 -19.30 11.68
CA PRO A 143 -60.50 -19.12 10.23
C PRO A 143 -61.01 -17.78 9.68
N SER A 144 -61.95 -17.14 10.38
CA SER A 144 -62.49 -15.82 9.99
C SER A 144 -61.57 -14.65 10.37
N GLU A 145 -60.70 -14.86 11.34
CA GLU A 145 -59.77 -13.85 11.89
C GLU A 145 -58.31 -14.14 11.51
N PHE A 146 -58.04 -15.32 10.94
CA PHE A 146 -56.71 -15.78 10.50
C PHE A 146 -55.68 -15.89 11.66
N ILE A 147 -56.14 -16.06 12.91
CA ILE A 147 -55.31 -16.05 14.12
C ILE A 147 -55.48 -17.32 14.97
N TRP A 148 -54.41 -17.69 15.68
CA TRP A 148 -54.42 -18.70 16.73
C TRP A 148 -54.81 -18.07 18.07
N ASN A 149 -55.78 -18.67 18.75
CA ASN A 149 -56.25 -18.25 20.06
C ASN A 149 -56.01 -19.36 21.11
N PHE A 150 -55.87 -18.95 22.37
CA PHE A 150 -55.78 -19.87 23.50
C PHE A 150 -57.15 -20.06 24.14
N ARG A 151 -57.47 -21.29 24.58
CA ARG A 151 -58.70 -21.57 25.34
C ARG A 151 -58.61 -20.95 26.74
N ASP A 152 -59.65 -20.23 27.15
CA ASP A 152 -59.68 -19.48 28.41
C ASP A 152 -59.53 -20.40 29.63
N SER A 153 -58.34 -20.37 30.23
CA SER A 153 -58.09 -20.93 31.56
C SER A 153 -57.03 -20.11 32.29
N SER A 154 -57.18 -19.96 33.61
CA SER A 154 -56.26 -19.17 34.44
C SER A 154 -54.81 -19.66 34.39
N LEU A 155 -54.62 -20.97 34.23
CA LEU A 155 -53.31 -21.60 34.05
C LEU A 155 -52.66 -21.18 32.72
N MET A 156 -53.44 -21.07 31.64
CA MET A 156 -52.93 -20.73 30.31
C MET A 156 -52.55 -19.26 30.17
N ASN A 157 -53.32 -18.35 30.79
CA ASN A 157 -52.92 -16.94 30.85
C ASN A 157 -51.58 -16.77 31.60
N THR A 158 -51.35 -17.58 32.64
CA THR A 158 -50.07 -17.59 33.37
C THR A 158 -48.94 -18.17 32.52
N ALA A 159 -49.18 -19.28 31.81
CA ALA A 159 -48.18 -19.90 30.93
C ALA A 159 -47.80 -19.03 29.72
N GLY A 160 -48.78 -18.32 29.13
CA GLY A 160 -48.56 -17.33 28.07
C GLY A 160 -47.71 -16.16 28.55
N MET A 161 -48.02 -15.59 29.73
CA MET A 161 -47.22 -14.54 30.36
C MET A 161 -45.77 -14.97 30.64
N ILE A 162 -45.56 -16.19 31.14
CA ILE A 162 -44.21 -16.72 31.37
C ILE A 162 -43.43 -16.83 30.06
N SER A 163 -44.06 -17.34 29.01
CA SER A 163 -43.42 -17.54 27.69
C SER A 163 -43.04 -16.19 27.07
N TYR A 164 -43.94 -15.21 27.18
CA TYR A 164 -43.70 -13.84 26.78
C TYR A 164 -42.51 -13.19 27.51
N VAL A 165 -42.44 -13.33 28.84
CA VAL A 165 -41.29 -12.83 29.62
C VAL A 165 -39.98 -13.52 29.21
N ILE A 166 -40.01 -14.82 28.90
CA ILE A 166 -38.82 -15.56 28.44
C ILE A 166 -38.34 -15.03 27.08
N ILE A 167 -39.24 -14.82 26.12
CA ILE A 167 -38.89 -14.31 24.78
C ILE A 167 -38.30 -12.91 24.90
N ILE A 168 -39.00 -11.98 25.56
CA ILE A 168 -38.53 -10.59 25.72
C ILE A 168 -37.23 -10.53 26.53
N GLY A 169 -37.14 -11.28 27.63
CA GLY A 169 -35.92 -11.37 28.43
C GLY A 169 -34.73 -11.86 27.59
N SER A 170 -34.95 -12.87 26.74
CA SER A 170 -33.92 -13.39 25.85
C SER A 170 -33.46 -12.38 24.80
N LEU A 171 -34.39 -11.60 24.23
CA LEU A 171 -34.07 -10.53 23.28
C LEU A 171 -33.33 -9.36 23.94
N LEU A 172 -33.75 -8.92 25.13
CA LEU A 172 -33.09 -7.85 25.87
C LEU A 172 -31.65 -8.22 26.28
N ILE A 173 -31.44 -9.44 26.77
CA ILE A 173 -30.10 -9.92 27.11
C ILE A 173 -29.24 -10.04 25.84
N SER A 174 -29.81 -10.48 24.73
CA SER A 174 -29.11 -10.52 23.43
C SER A 174 -28.68 -9.14 22.96
N LEU A 175 -29.55 -8.13 23.12
CA LEU A 175 -29.22 -6.74 22.80
C LEU A 175 -28.04 -6.22 23.64
N VAL A 176 -28.05 -6.48 24.95
CA VAL A 176 -26.93 -6.14 25.84
C VAL A 176 -25.64 -6.84 25.40
N ALA A 177 -25.70 -8.12 25.04
CA ALA A 177 -24.54 -8.85 24.53
C ALA A 177 -23.95 -8.19 23.28
N TYR A 178 -24.78 -7.76 22.33
CA TYR A 178 -24.31 -7.06 21.13
C TYR A 178 -23.70 -5.68 21.42
N PHE A 179 -24.25 -4.91 22.38
CA PHE A 179 -23.63 -3.65 22.81
C PHE A 179 -22.25 -3.87 23.47
N ILE A 180 -22.10 -4.93 24.27
CA ILE A 180 -20.79 -5.29 24.85
C ILE A 180 -19.80 -5.67 23.75
N ILE A 181 -20.22 -6.47 22.75
CA ILE A 181 -19.38 -6.82 21.60
C ILE A 181 -18.92 -5.56 20.86
N PHE A 182 -19.84 -4.62 20.62
CA PHE A 182 -19.52 -3.35 19.98
C PHE A 182 -18.50 -2.53 20.80
N GLY A 183 -18.67 -2.44 22.13
CA GLY A 183 -17.71 -1.80 23.02
C GLY A 183 -16.32 -2.46 22.99
N ILE A 184 -16.26 -3.79 22.95
CA ILE A 184 -15.00 -4.54 22.81
C ILE A 184 -14.32 -4.23 21.47
N MET A 185 -15.08 -4.17 20.38
CA MET A 185 -14.56 -3.86 19.04
C MET A 185 -13.98 -2.44 18.95
N VAL A 186 -14.58 -1.46 19.64
CA VAL A 186 -14.07 -0.08 19.71
C VAL A 186 -12.83 0.02 20.62
N SER A 187 -12.82 -0.71 21.74
CA SER A 187 -11.75 -0.64 22.75
C SER A 187 -10.47 -1.40 22.35
N LYS A 188 -10.58 -2.59 21.76
CA LYS A 188 -9.42 -3.40 21.37
C LYS A 188 -9.08 -3.16 19.89
N ARG A 189 -8.01 -2.40 19.62
CA ARG A 189 -7.33 -2.26 18.30
C ARG A 189 -6.67 -3.57 17.78
N LYS A 190 -7.21 -4.75 18.08
CA LYS A 190 -6.70 -6.04 17.56
C LYS A 190 -7.45 -6.43 16.29
N SER A 191 -6.72 -7.05 15.35
CA SER A 191 -7.27 -7.59 14.10
C SER A 191 -8.25 -8.74 14.38
N VAL A 192 -9.55 -8.45 14.37
CA VAL A 192 -10.61 -9.47 14.39
C VAL A 192 -10.61 -10.19 13.04
N SER A 193 -10.77 -11.52 13.05
CA SER A 193 -10.83 -12.28 11.79
C SER A 193 -12.08 -11.88 10.98
N PHE A 194 -11.94 -11.81 9.65
CA PHE A 194 -13.06 -11.48 8.75
C PHE A 194 -14.24 -12.46 8.90
N LEU A 195 -13.97 -13.72 9.29
CA LEU A 195 -14.98 -14.72 9.56
C LEU A 195 -15.84 -14.37 10.78
N GLU A 196 -15.24 -13.89 11.88
CA GLU A 196 -15.98 -13.53 13.10
C GLU A 196 -16.84 -12.29 12.92
N VAL A 197 -16.37 -11.28 12.18
CA VAL A 197 -17.17 -10.10 11.81
C VAL A 197 -18.38 -10.50 10.97
N ARG A 198 -18.19 -11.42 10.01
CA ARG A 198 -19.28 -11.94 9.17
C ARG A 198 -20.35 -12.67 10.00
N LEU A 199 -19.93 -13.56 10.90
CA LEU A 199 -20.85 -14.31 11.77
C LEU A 199 -21.61 -13.39 12.74
N LEU A 200 -20.97 -12.32 13.21
CA LEU A 200 -21.60 -11.30 14.05
C LEU A 200 -22.69 -10.52 13.29
N ILE A 201 -22.43 -10.13 12.03
CA ILE A 201 -23.44 -9.47 11.20
C ILE A 201 -24.65 -10.39 10.98
N GLN A 202 -24.40 -11.66 10.65
CA GLN A 202 -25.47 -12.64 10.46
C GLN A 202 -26.34 -12.81 11.71
N SER A 203 -25.72 -12.89 12.89
CA SER A 203 -26.48 -13.03 14.14
C SER A 203 -27.26 -11.79 14.54
N ILE A 204 -26.76 -10.59 14.22
CA ILE A 204 -27.47 -9.32 14.45
C ILE A 204 -28.69 -9.20 13.54
N VAL A 205 -28.56 -9.56 12.26
CA VAL A 205 -29.69 -9.55 11.32
C VAL A 205 -30.81 -10.48 11.79
N ILE A 206 -30.46 -11.72 12.17
CA ILE A 206 -31.42 -12.69 12.74
C ILE A 206 -32.10 -12.11 13.98
N PHE A 207 -31.33 -11.53 14.91
CA PHE A 207 -31.87 -10.90 16.11
C PHE A 207 -32.84 -9.75 15.79
N LEU A 208 -32.48 -8.84 14.88
CA LEU A 208 -33.33 -7.70 14.51
C LEU A 208 -34.63 -8.16 13.82
N SER A 209 -34.53 -9.15 12.94
CA SER A 209 -35.69 -9.73 12.25
C SER A 209 -36.67 -10.33 13.25
N THR A 210 -36.19 -11.19 14.15
CA THR A 210 -37.05 -11.81 15.17
C THR A 210 -37.57 -10.79 16.19
N ALA A 211 -36.77 -9.81 16.60
CA ALA A 211 -37.23 -8.75 17.50
C ALA A 211 -38.38 -7.96 16.87
N LEU A 212 -38.27 -7.62 15.59
CA LEU A 212 -39.34 -6.95 14.85
C LEU A 212 -40.60 -7.81 14.80
N THR A 213 -40.48 -9.10 14.46
CA THR A 213 -41.64 -10.02 14.40
C THR A 213 -42.32 -10.17 15.76
N VAL A 214 -41.55 -10.33 16.84
CA VAL A 214 -42.09 -10.42 18.21
C VAL A 214 -42.79 -9.14 18.63
N THR A 215 -42.22 -7.97 18.30
CA THR A 215 -42.84 -6.68 18.60
C THR A 215 -44.15 -6.52 17.83
N VAL A 216 -44.15 -6.81 16.53
CA VAL A 216 -45.35 -6.69 15.67
C VAL A 216 -46.41 -7.72 16.07
N TYR A 217 -46.05 -8.95 16.43
CA TYR A 217 -47.02 -9.98 16.83
C TYR A 217 -47.71 -9.63 18.16
N ASN A 218 -46.97 -9.15 19.16
CA ASN A 218 -47.53 -8.89 20.51
C ASN A 218 -48.13 -7.50 20.68
N TYR A 219 -47.62 -6.50 19.96
CA TYR A 219 -48.08 -5.11 20.07
C TYR A 219 -48.78 -4.61 18.81
N GLY A 220 -48.80 -5.38 17.73
CA GLY A 220 -49.48 -4.98 16.48
C GLY A 220 -50.98 -4.81 16.66
N VAL A 221 -51.66 -5.71 17.38
CA VAL A 221 -53.11 -5.62 17.61
C VAL A 221 -53.52 -4.41 18.47
N PRO A 222 -52.81 -4.04 19.56
CA PRO A 222 -53.13 -2.81 20.30
C PRO A 222 -52.61 -1.51 19.65
N VAL A 223 -51.69 -1.57 18.69
CA VAL A 223 -51.11 -0.38 18.00
C VAL A 223 -51.74 -0.12 16.63
N LEU A 224 -52.28 -1.16 15.97
CA LEU A 224 -52.97 -1.11 14.67
C LEU A 224 -54.47 -1.37 14.85
N PRO A 225 -55.35 -0.88 13.98
CA PRO A 225 -56.78 -1.19 14.06
C PRO A 225 -57.04 -2.71 13.94
N GLU A 226 -57.93 -3.26 14.77
CA GLU A 226 -58.39 -4.66 14.65
C GLU A 226 -59.10 -4.86 13.30
N SER A 227 -58.37 -5.42 12.34
CA SER A 227 -58.86 -5.67 10.98
C SER A 227 -58.34 -7.01 10.47
N PRO A 228 -59.14 -7.80 9.73
CA PRO A 228 -58.68 -9.05 9.12
C PRO A 228 -57.46 -8.86 8.19
N TYR A 229 -57.28 -7.66 7.66
CA TYR A 229 -56.11 -7.28 6.87
C TYR A 229 -54.83 -7.15 7.71
N THR A 230 -54.94 -6.76 8.98
CA THR A 230 -53.82 -6.76 9.95
C THR A 230 -53.29 -8.14 10.14
N VAL A 231 -54.19 -9.09 10.39
CA VAL A 231 -53.79 -10.46 10.69
C VAL A 231 -53.23 -11.13 9.43
N MET A 232 -53.78 -10.82 8.25
CA MET A 232 -53.22 -11.24 6.96
C MET A 232 -51.77 -10.76 6.79
N ALA A 233 -51.50 -9.48 7.03
CA ALA A 233 -50.17 -8.91 6.85
C ALA A 233 -49.16 -9.41 7.90
N ILE A 234 -49.61 -9.63 9.15
CA ILE A 234 -48.80 -10.26 10.21
C ILE A 234 -48.44 -11.69 9.81
N GLY A 235 -49.37 -12.47 9.24
CA GLY A 235 -49.08 -13.83 8.78
C GLY A 235 -48.18 -13.88 7.54
N ILE A 236 -48.32 -12.96 6.58
CA ILE A 236 -47.37 -12.82 5.46
C ILE A 236 -45.97 -12.49 5.98
N MET A 237 -45.86 -11.52 6.90
CA MET A 237 -44.60 -11.16 7.53
C MET A 237 -43.97 -12.36 8.25
N ASN A 238 -44.77 -13.18 8.94
CA ASN A 238 -44.27 -14.37 9.62
C ASN A 238 -43.71 -15.42 8.63
N ILE A 239 -44.43 -15.67 7.52
CA ILE A 239 -43.99 -16.58 6.44
C ILE A 239 -42.71 -16.06 5.75
N LEU A 240 -42.59 -14.73 5.56
CA LEU A 240 -41.43 -14.10 4.95
C LEU A 240 -40.23 -14.00 5.90
N ASN A 241 -40.45 -13.84 7.21
CA ASN A 241 -39.39 -13.83 8.22
C ASN A 241 -38.64 -15.17 8.24
N GLY A 242 -39.38 -16.27 8.08
CA GLY A 242 -38.84 -17.60 7.76
C GLY A 242 -38.31 -17.73 6.32
N GLY A 243 -37.91 -16.63 5.67
CA GLY A 243 -37.41 -16.54 4.30
C GLY A 243 -36.03 -15.87 4.17
N VAL A 244 -35.56 -15.17 5.22
CA VAL A 244 -34.44 -14.21 5.14
C VAL A 244 -33.08 -14.79 5.57
N ASN A 245 -32.99 -16.08 5.93
CA ASN A 245 -31.72 -16.67 6.36
C ASN A 245 -30.70 -16.86 5.20
N PRO A 246 -29.38 -16.58 5.38
CA PRO A 246 -28.52 -16.12 4.29
C PRO A 246 -27.88 -17.25 3.44
N ILE A 247 -28.29 -17.38 2.18
CA ILE A 247 -27.69 -18.29 1.17
C ILE A 247 -26.33 -17.80 0.63
N PHE A 248 -26.02 -16.50 0.66
CA PHE A 248 -25.17 -15.97 -0.41
C PHE A 248 -23.66 -15.81 -0.19
N VAL A 249 -23.04 -16.36 0.87
CA VAL A 249 -21.62 -16.04 1.15
C VAL A 249 -20.71 -17.28 1.35
N SER A 250 -21.21 -18.49 1.13
CA SER A 250 -20.45 -19.71 1.49
C SER A 250 -19.59 -20.31 0.37
N CYS A 251 -19.92 -20.15 -0.92
CA CYS A 251 -19.15 -20.78 -2.00
C CYS A 251 -17.86 -20.02 -2.39
N LYS A 252 -16.73 -20.73 -2.48
CA LYS A 252 -15.38 -20.20 -2.78
C LYS A 252 -15.27 -19.61 -4.20
N GLU A 253 -16.02 -20.16 -5.16
CA GLU A 253 -16.08 -19.69 -6.55
C GLU A 253 -16.68 -18.29 -6.68
N PHE A 254 -17.75 -17.98 -5.95
CA PHE A 254 -18.39 -16.66 -5.93
C PHE A 254 -17.48 -15.57 -5.32
N ARG A 255 -16.53 -15.95 -4.46
CA ARG A 255 -15.53 -15.02 -3.89
C ARG A 255 -14.41 -14.68 -4.88
N SER A 256 -14.19 -15.54 -5.88
CA SER A 256 -13.08 -15.39 -6.83
C SER A 256 -13.45 -14.47 -7.99
N ASN A 257 -14.71 -14.49 -8.44
CA ASN A 257 -15.18 -13.71 -9.59
C ASN A 257 -15.82 -12.38 -9.16
N MET A 258 -15.35 -11.27 -9.74
CA MET A 258 -15.82 -9.93 -9.39
C MET A 258 -17.28 -9.69 -9.78
N ALA A 259 -17.78 -10.28 -10.86
CA ALA A 259 -19.17 -10.13 -11.29
C ALA A 259 -20.14 -10.61 -10.19
N TYR A 260 -19.87 -11.79 -9.64
CA TYR A 260 -20.68 -12.37 -8.57
C TYR A 260 -20.63 -11.55 -7.27
N ILE A 261 -19.53 -10.83 -7.00
CA ILE A 261 -19.44 -9.92 -5.84
C ILE A 261 -20.30 -8.67 -6.06
N ILE A 262 -20.31 -8.09 -7.26
CA ILE A 262 -21.13 -6.91 -7.58
C ILE A 262 -22.62 -7.29 -7.49
N MET A 263 -22.96 -8.39 -8.14
CA MET A 263 -24.27 -9.05 -8.11
C MET A 263 -24.79 -9.35 -6.69
N LEU A 264 -23.91 -9.77 -5.78
CA LEU A 264 -24.25 -9.99 -4.37
C LEU A 264 -24.67 -8.69 -3.68
N ASN A 265 -23.95 -7.59 -3.93
CA ASN A 265 -24.28 -6.30 -3.31
C ASN A 265 -25.60 -5.75 -3.87
N LEU A 266 -25.88 -5.97 -5.15
CA LEU A 266 -27.19 -5.66 -5.73
C LEU A 266 -28.32 -6.41 -5.01
N GLY A 267 -28.15 -7.72 -4.77
CA GLY A 267 -29.14 -8.52 -4.03
C GLY A 267 -29.35 -8.07 -2.58
N ILE A 268 -28.34 -7.47 -1.93
CA ILE A 268 -28.50 -6.92 -0.58
C ILE A 268 -29.42 -5.69 -0.60
N PHE A 269 -29.28 -4.81 -1.60
CA PHE A 269 -30.17 -3.65 -1.75
C PHE A 269 -31.60 -4.07 -2.09
N GLU A 270 -31.78 -5.11 -2.90
CA GLU A 270 -33.09 -5.71 -3.19
C GLU A 270 -33.76 -6.29 -1.95
N CYS A 271 -33.00 -6.96 -1.08
CA CYS A 271 -33.54 -7.43 0.19
C CYS A 271 -33.96 -6.27 1.11
N LEU A 272 -33.19 -5.17 1.12
CA LEU A 272 -33.53 -3.98 1.90
C LEU A 272 -34.82 -3.33 1.37
N GLU A 273 -34.94 -3.17 0.05
CA GLU A 273 -36.16 -2.68 -0.61
C GLU A 273 -37.37 -3.56 -0.28
N MET A 274 -37.25 -4.88 -0.47
CA MET A 274 -38.32 -5.83 -0.16
C MET A 274 -38.76 -5.77 1.30
N THR A 275 -37.83 -5.56 2.22
CA THR A 275 -38.14 -5.40 3.66
C THR A 275 -38.93 -4.12 3.92
N MET A 276 -38.64 -3.03 3.18
CA MET A 276 -39.40 -1.79 3.29
C MET A 276 -40.77 -1.91 2.60
N THR A 277 -40.89 -2.64 1.49
CA THR A 277 -42.18 -2.88 0.82
C THR A 277 -43.19 -3.62 1.70
N ILE A 278 -42.72 -4.38 2.70
CA ILE A 278 -43.59 -4.97 3.74
C ILE A 278 -44.30 -3.85 4.53
N PHE A 279 -43.58 -2.78 4.89
CA PHE A 279 -44.16 -1.61 5.56
C PHE A 279 -45.19 -0.90 4.66
N ASP A 280 -44.94 -0.82 3.36
CA ASP A 280 -45.86 -0.23 2.38
C ASP A 280 -47.18 -0.99 2.33
N GLY A 281 -47.11 -2.32 2.38
CA GLY A 281 -48.28 -3.19 2.50
C GLY A 281 -49.08 -2.91 3.78
N PHE A 282 -48.41 -2.72 4.92
CA PHE A 282 -49.07 -2.34 6.18
C PHE A 282 -49.70 -0.95 6.09
N ALA A 283 -48.97 0.09 5.67
CA ALA A 283 -49.48 1.46 5.59
C ALA A 283 -50.67 1.60 4.60
N THR A 284 -50.61 0.86 3.48
CA THR A 284 -51.68 0.71 2.48
C THR A 284 -52.95 0.11 3.07
N LEU A 285 -52.83 -1.05 3.74
CA LEU A 285 -53.98 -1.82 4.23
C LEU A 285 -54.78 -1.09 5.32
N PHE A 286 -54.18 -0.11 5.98
CA PHE A 286 -54.80 0.63 7.08
C PHE A 286 -55.14 2.08 6.77
N GLN A 287 -54.83 2.58 5.58
CA GLN A 287 -54.82 4.03 5.31
C GLN A 287 -54.08 4.83 6.40
N CYS A 288 -53.08 4.22 7.04
CA CYS A 288 -52.34 4.83 8.13
C CYS A 288 -51.27 5.74 7.54
N LYS A 289 -51.35 7.04 7.87
CA LYS A 289 -50.19 7.94 7.78
C LYS A 289 -49.33 7.66 9.00
N ALA A 290 -48.11 7.19 8.79
CA ALA A 290 -47.18 6.98 9.90
C ALA A 290 -46.75 8.34 10.47
N ASP A 291 -46.17 8.36 11.67
CA ASP A 291 -45.61 9.60 12.20
C ASP A 291 -44.51 10.11 11.26
N GLU A 292 -44.38 11.43 11.15
CA GLU A 292 -43.52 12.09 10.17
C GLU A 292 -42.06 11.60 10.24
N LEU A 293 -41.60 11.20 11.43
CA LEU A 293 -40.27 10.63 11.64
C LEU A 293 -40.16 9.21 11.05
N SER A 294 -41.14 8.33 11.28
CA SER A 294 -41.15 6.99 10.71
C SER A 294 -41.30 7.00 9.18
N GLU A 295 -42.16 7.86 8.62
CA GLU A 295 -42.27 8.04 7.16
C GLU A 295 -40.95 8.50 6.54
N THR A 296 -40.27 9.42 7.23
CA THR A 296 -38.96 9.93 6.82
C THR A 296 -37.88 8.85 6.84
N ILE A 297 -37.83 8.05 7.90
CA ILE A 297 -36.81 7.01 8.07
C ILE A 297 -37.04 5.86 7.10
N ILE A 298 -38.26 5.34 7.03
CA ILE A 298 -38.59 4.17 6.22
C ILE A 298 -38.59 4.54 4.73
N GLY A 299 -39.24 5.65 4.38
CA GLY A 299 -39.23 6.16 3.01
C GLY A 299 -37.85 6.61 2.57
N GLY A 300 -37.04 7.15 3.48
CA GLY A 300 -35.65 7.50 3.21
C GLY A 300 -34.79 6.28 2.92
N LEU A 301 -35.01 5.17 3.65
CA LEU A 301 -34.29 3.91 3.48
C LEU A 301 -34.69 3.20 2.18
N ASN A 302 -35.99 3.16 1.89
CA ASN A 302 -36.54 2.60 0.66
C ASN A 302 -36.03 3.36 -0.57
N SER A 303 -36.14 4.69 -0.56
CA SER A 303 -35.61 5.58 -1.61
C SER A 303 -34.09 5.40 -1.81
N ALA A 304 -33.30 5.35 -0.73
CA ALA A 304 -31.85 5.18 -0.84
C ALA A 304 -31.47 3.81 -1.42
N ALA A 305 -32.20 2.74 -1.08
CA ALA A 305 -31.98 1.41 -1.64
C ALA A 305 -32.27 1.40 -3.15
N TRP A 306 -33.44 1.90 -3.55
CA TRP A 306 -33.85 2.04 -4.94
C TRP A 306 -32.87 2.88 -5.77
N ASP A 307 -32.42 4.02 -5.24
CA ASP A 307 -31.52 4.93 -5.95
C ASP A 307 -30.13 4.33 -6.19
N THR A 308 -29.73 3.38 -5.35
CA THR A 308 -28.43 2.71 -5.43
C THR A 308 -28.41 1.58 -6.47
N HIS A 309 -29.58 1.11 -6.94
CA HIS A 309 -29.66 0.08 -7.98
C HIS A 309 -28.97 0.48 -9.28
N GLY A 310 -29.27 1.67 -9.82
CA GLY A 310 -28.70 2.17 -11.07
C GLY A 310 -27.16 2.15 -11.07
N PRO A 311 -26.51 2.81 -10.09
CA PRO A 311 -25.07 2.78 -9.94
C PRO A 311 -24.45 1.37 -9.84
N ILE A 312 -25.08 0.44 -9.11
CA ILE A 312 -24.56 -0.93 -8.96
C ILE A 312 -24.70 -1.73 -10.27
N VAL A 313 -25.81 -1.56 -11.01
CA VAL A 313 -26.00 -2.13 -12.35
C VAL A 313 -24.98 -1.58 -13.36
N LEU A 314 -24.64 -0.29 -13.27
CA LEU A 314 -23.55 0.32 -14.04
C LEU A 314 -22.19 -0.28 -13.71
N ILE A 315 -21.91 -0.50 -12.42
CA ILE A 315 -20.65 -1.14 -12.00
C ILE A 315 -20.57 -2.57 -12.58
N LEU A 316 -21.70 -3.28 -12.66
CA LEU A 316 -21.76 -4.62 -13.26
C LEU A 316 -21.48 -4.58 -14.77
N SER A 317 -22.11 -3.67 -15.51
CA SER A 317 -21.92 -3.54 -16.97
C SER A 317 -20.48 -3.12 -17.33
N LEU A 318 -19.89 -2.18 -16.58
CA LEU A 318 -18.48 -1.79 -16.72
C LEU A 318 -17.53 -2.94 -16.37
N ASN A 319 -17.89 -3.80 -15.40
CA ASN A 319 -17.11 -4.97 -15.06
C ASN A 319 -17.09 -6.00 -16.20
N ARG A 320 -18.21 -6.18 -16.89
CA ARG A 320 -18.28 -6.99 -18.11
C ARG A 320 -17.46 -6.34 -19.22
N LEU A 321 -17.61 -5.05 -19.48
CA LEU A 321 -16.83 -4.37 -20.52
C LEU A 321 -15.32 -4.49 -20.29
N ASN A 322 -14.88 -4.35 -19.02
CA ASN A 322 -13.47 -4.53 -18.66
C ASN A 322 -12.98 -5.97 -18.93
N SER A 323 -13.80 -7.01 -18.73
CA SER A 323 -13.36 -8.40 -19.01
C SER A 323 -13.11 -8.64 -20.51
N PHE A 324 -13.73 -7.86 -21.39
CA PHE A 324 -13.51 -7.92 -22.84
C PHE A 324 -12.38 -6.99 -23.33
N LEU A 325 -12.08 -5.90 -22.63
CA LEU A 325 -11.06 -4.91 -23.04
C LEU A 325 -9.65 -5.17 -22.48
N SER A 326 -9.47 -5.76 -21.29
CA SER A 326 -8.14 -5.99 -20.67
C SER A 326 -8.19 -6.90 -19.41
N SER A 327 -7.05 -7.14 -18.74
CA SER A 327 -7.00 -8.01 -17.54
C SER A 327 -7.85 -7.48 -16.36
N PRO A 328 -8.44 -8.36 -15.53
CA PRO A 328 -9.42 -7.94 -14.52
C PRO A 328 -8.80 -7.13 -13.37
N LYS A 329 -9.04 -5.80 -13.36
CA LYS A 329 -8.59 -4.88 -12.29
C LYS A 329 -9.47 -4.97 -11.04
N ARG A 330 -9.31 -6.03 -10.25
CA ARG A 330 -10.14 -6.35 -9.06
C ARG A 330 -10.18 -5.25 -7.99
N ARG A 331 -9.10 -4.48 -7.79
CA ARG A 331 -9.07 -3.38 -6.79
C ARG A 331 -9.99 -2.21 -7.17
N LEU A 332 -10.09 -1.89 -8.46
CA LEU A 332 -10.93 -0.81 -8.97
C LEU A 332 -12.41 -1.06 -8.65
N PHE A 333 -12.92 -2.25 -9.01
CA PHE A 333 -14.33 -2.59 -8.80
C PHE A 333 -14.71 -2.73 -7.33
N LYS A 334 -13.79 -3.12 -6.44
CA LYS A 334 -14.03 -3.06 -4.99
C LYS A 334 -14.19 -1.61 -4.49
N GLY A 335 -13.40 -0.69 -5.01
CA GLY A 335 -13.55 0.75 -4.73
C GLY A 335 -14.88 1.30 -5.23
N LEU A 336 -15.31 0.90 -6.42
CA LEU A 336 -16.61 1.30 -6.97
C LEU A 336 -17.81 0.77 -6.14
N ILE A 337 -17.75 -0.47 -5.64
CA ILE A 337 -18.77 -1.00 -4.72
C ILE A 337 -18.81 -0.18 -3.42
N ALA A 338 -17.65 0.17 -2.86
CA ALA A 338 -17.58 1.00 -1.66
C ALA A 338 -18.20 2.39 -1.90
N LEU A 339 -17.97 3.00 -3.07
CA LEU A 339 -18.63 4.24 -3.47
C LEU A 339 -20.15 4.08 -3.59
N GLY A 340 -20.64 2.93 -4.07
CA GLY A 340 -22.08 2.61 -4.08
C GLY A 340 -22.69 2.59 -2.67
N TRP A 341 -22.02 1.98 -1.70
CA TRP A 341 -22.46 2.01 -0.30
C TRP A 341 -22.37 3.41 0.32
N ILE A 342 -21.33 4.19 -0.01
CA ILE A 342 -21.24 5.60 0.43
C ILE A 342 -22.42 6.39 -0.13
N TYR A 343 -22.74 6.21 -1.41
CA TYR A 343 -23.89 6.86 -2.05
C TYR A 343 -25.20 6.50 -1.33
N PHE A 344 -25.43 5.21 -1.02
CA PHE A 344 -26.59 4.76 -0.23
C PHE A 344 -26.71 5.51 1.11
N PHE A 345 -25.64 5.54 1.92
CA PHE A 345 -25.70 6.20 3.23
C PHE A 345 -25.83 7.72 3.15
N VAL A 346 -25.18 8.36 2.16
CA VAL A 346 -25.32 9.80 1.92
C VAL A 346 -26.75 10.13 1.52
N LYS A 347 -27.34 9.35 0.60
CA LYS A 347 -28.71 9.56 0.13
C LYS A 347 -29.72 9.32 1.26
N PHE A 348 -29.54 8.26 2.05
CA PHE A 348 -30.33 7.99 3.24
C PHE A 348 -30.27 9.15 4.25
N GLY A 349 -29.06 9.65 4.54
CA GLY A 349 -28.86 10.79 5.44
C GLY A 349 -29.50 12.08 4.93
N ILE A 350 -29.44 12.35 3.63
CA ILE A 350 -30.11 13.49 2.98
C ILE A 350 -31.62 13.35 3.10
N ASN A 351 -32.18 12.17 2.76
CA ASN A 351 -33.61 11.91 2.83
C ASN A 351 -34.16 12.10 4.25
N ILE A 352 -33.39 11.68 5.27
CA ILE A 352 -33.74 11.89 6.68
C ILE A 352 -33.65 13.37 7.06
N SER A 353 -32.52 14.02 6.76
CA SER A 353 -32.25 15.40 7.20
C SER A 353 -33.22 16.43 6.63
N LEU A 354 -33.74 16.15 5.42
CA LEU A 354 -34.65 17.03 4.70
C LEU A 354 -36.11 16.59 4.79
N ASN A 355 -36.44 15.52 5.53
CA ASN A 355 -37.79 14.97 5.64
C ASN A 355 -38.46 14.83 4.25
N CYS A 356 -37.75 14.15 3.35
CA CYS A 356 -38.09 14.19 1.92
C CYS A 356 -39.23 13.25 1.53
N CYS A 357 -39.43 12.16 2.25
CA CYS A 357 -40.31 11.07 1.82
C CYS A 357 -41.60 11.05 2.65
N PHE A 358 -42.71 10.75 2.00
CA PHE A 358 -43.96 10.39 2.66
C PHE A 358 -44.62 9.25 1.89
N PHE A 359 -45.45 8.48 2.59
CA PHE A 359 -46.21 7.40 1.97
C PHE A 359 -47.61 7.91 1.66
N GLU A 360 -48.09 7.71 0.43
CA GLU A 360 -49.46 8.06 0.05
C GLU A 360 -50.35 6.81 0.07
N PRO A 361 -51.19 6.63 1.11
CA PRO A 361 -51.90 5.36 1.31
C PRO A 361 -52.95 5.06 0.23
N ASP A 362 -53.48 6.09 -0.43
CA ASP A 362 -54.51 5.95 -1.47
C ASP A 362 -53.92 5.46 -2.81
N VAL A 363 -52.63 5.69 -3.03
CA VAL A 363 -51.91 5.38 -4.28
C VAL A 363 -50.93 4.21 -4.10
N PHE A 364 -50.77 3.72 -2.86
CA PHE A 364 -49.90 2.61 -2.50
C PHE A 364 -48.43 2.81 -2.90
N LEU A 365 -47.98 4.08 -2.94
CA LEU A 365 -46.66 4.48 -3.41
C LEU A 365 -46.01 5.49 -2.46
N TRP A 366 -44.67 5.46 -2.42
CA TRP A 366 -43.88 6.51 -1.81
C TRP A 366 -43.77 7.69 -2.76
N ASP A 367 -43.98 8.89 -2.22
CA ASP A 367 -43.75 10.14 -2.95
C ASP A 367 -42.90 11.10 -2.10
N TYR A 368 -42.37 12.12 -2.76
CA TYR A 368 -41.53 13.13 -2.13
C TYR A 368 -42.36 14.35 -1.74
N ARG A 369 -42.17 14.84 -0.50
CA ARG A 369 -42.84 16.07 -0.04
C ARG A 369 -42.53 17.22 -1.01
N LYS A 370 -43.55 17.93 -1.48
CA LYS A 370 -43.45 18.98 -2.52
C LYS A 370 -42.89 20.32 -2.00
N THR A 371 -41.79 20.28 -1.24
CA THR A 371 -40.94 21.45 -1.02
C THR A 371 -39.90 21.54 -2.14
N TYR A 372 -39.62 22.74 -2.67
CA TYR A 372 -38.74 22.93 -3.84
C TYR A 372 -37.36 22.25 -3.69
N SER A 373 -36.80 22.22 -2.48
CA SER A 373 -35.54 21.54 -2.17
C SER A 373 -35.66 20.01 -2.08
N SER A 374 -36.70 19.48 -1.43
CA SER A 374 -36.87 18.04 -1.21
C SER A 374 -37.31 17.29 -2.48
N ALA A 375 -38.17 17.90 -3.30
CA ALA A 375 -38.61 17.28 -4.56
C ALA A 375 -37.47 17.18 -5.59
N PHE A 376 -36.62 18.21 -5.68
CA PHE A 376 -35.46 18.22 -6.57
C PHE A 376 -34.34 17.28 -6.08
N ILE A 377 -34.03 17.33 -4.77
CA ILE A 377 -32.95 16.53 -4.17
C ILE A 377 -33.36 15.06 -4.01
N GLY A 378 -34.63 14.76 -3.75
CA GLY A 378 -35.17 13.40 -3.60
C GLY A 378 -35.37 12.69 -4.93
N GLY A 379 -36.42 13.09 -5.67
CA GLY A 379 -36.93 12.35 -6.85
C GLY A 379 -36.23 12.63 -8.18
N GLU A 380 -36.08 13.91 -8.57
CA GLU A 380 -35.57 14.24 -9.92
C GLU A 380 -34.07 13.90 -10.07
N SER A 381 -33.26 14.17 -9.05
CA SER A 381 -31.82 13.85 -9.09
C SER A 381 -31.56 12.33 -9.11
N ALA A 382 -32.33 11.55 -8.34
CA ALA A 382 -32.26 10.11 -8.31
C ALA A 382 -32.57 9.49 -9.68
N TYR A 383 -33.63 10.00 -10.33
CA TYR A 383 -34.03 9.54 -11.63
C TYR A 383 -32.97 9.80 -12.71
N VAL A 384 -32.36 10.99 -12.71
CA VAL A 384 -31.26 11.33 -13.63
C VAL A 384 -30.09 10.37 -13.45
N ILE A 385 -29.71 10.05 -12.20
CA ILE A 385 -28.61 9.13 -11.90
C ILE A 385 -28.93 7.72 -12.41
N ILE A 386 -30.16 7.22 -12.19
CA ILE A 386 -30.59 5.90 -12.66
C ILE A 386 -30.59 5.85 -14.20
N ILE A 387 -31.17 6.85 -14.88
CA ILE A 387 -31.16 6.91 -16.36
C ILE A 387 -29.74 6.92 -16.90
N VAL A 388 -28.88 7.80 -16.38
CA VAL A 388 -27.50 7.93 -16.87
C VAL A 388 -26.76 6.61 -16.67
N SER A 389 -26.98 5.94 -15.53
CA SER A 389 -26.41 4.63 -15.24
C SER A 389 -26.89 3.55 -16.22
N LEU A 390 -28.18 3.55 -16.57
CA LEU A 390 -28.74 2.62 -17.56
C LEU A 390 -28.25 2.92 -18.99
N ALA A 391 -28.15 4.19 -19.38
CA ALA A 391 -27.65 4.60 -20.69
C ALA A 391 -26.20 4.19 -20.90
N ILE A 392 -25.33 4.44 -19.91
CA ILE A 392 -23.92 4.01 -19.95
C ILE A 392 -23.81 2.48 -19.94
N SER A 393 -24.69 1.80 -19.20
CA SER A 393 -24.75 0.33 -19.20
C SER A 393 -25.13 -0.24 -20.56
N LEU A 394 -26.11 0.35 -21.24
CA LEU A 394 -26.51 -0.03 -22.60
C LEU A 394 -25.36 0.16 -23.59
N MET A 395 -24.68 1.32 -23.54
CA MET A 395 -23.51 1.57 -24.37
C MET A 395 -22.39 0.55 -24.12
N SER A 396 -22.18 0.15 -22.86
CA SER A 396 -21.20 -0.86 -22.49
C SER A 396 -21.53 -2.23 -23.13
N TYR A 397 -22.80 -2.66 -23.10
CA TYR A 397 -23.22 -3.90 -23.74
C TYR A 397 -23.16 -3.86 -25.28
N LEU A 398 -23.48 -2.71 -25.89
CA LEU A 398 -23.34 -2.52 -27.34
C LEU A 398 -21.86 -2.62 -27.79
N ILE A 399 -20.93 -2.05 -27.01
CA ILE A 399 -19.49 -2.18 -27.27
C ILE A 399 -19.05 -3.64 -27.13
N ILE A 400 -19.50 -4.35 -26.08
CA ILE A 400 -19.19 -5.78 -25.90
C ILE A 400 -19.68 -6.59 -27.12
N PHE A 401 -20.91 -6.33 -27.58
CA PHE A 401 -21.45 -6.98 -28.76
C PHE A 401 -20.62 -6.67 -30.02
N GLY A 402 -20.24 -5.40 -30.23
CA GLY A 402 -19.36 -5.00 -31.32
C GLY A 402 -17.98 -5.67 -31.29
N ILE A 403 -17.39 -5.84 -30.10
CA ILE A 403 -16.13 -6.58 -29.91
C ILE A 403 -16.34 -8.06 -30.25
N MET A 404 -17.43 -8.69 -29.79
CA MET A 404 -17.73 -10.10 -30.05
C MET A 404 -17.89 -10.37 -31.56
N VAL A 405 -18.59 -9.48 -32.28
CA VAL A 405 -18.81 -9.60 -33.73
C VAL A 405 -17.52 -9.35 -34.52
N SER A 406 -16.74 -8.33 -34.16
CA SER A 406 -15.53 -7.93 -34.90
C SER A 406 -14.34 -8.86 -34.69
N THR A 407 -14.15 -9.40 -33.49
CA THR A 407 -12.93 -10.16 -33.15
C THR A 407 -13.04 -11.67 -33.35
N ARG A 408 -14.26 -12.23 -33.57
CA ARG A 408 -14.53 -13.69 -33.61
C ARG A 408 -13.82 -14.49 -32.51
N LYS A 409 -13.58 -13.86 -31.36
CA LYS A 409 -12.79 -14.46 -30.27
C LYS A 409 -13.61 -15.55 -29.60
N ALA A 410 -13.02 -16.73 -29.38
CA ALA A 410 -13.67 -17.79 -28.62
C ALA A 410 -13.90 -17.32 -27.17
N VAL A 411 -15.16 -17.06 -26.81
CA VAL A 411 -15.55 -16.65 -25.46
C VAL A 411 -15.83 -17.89 -24.63
N SER A 412 -15.32 -17.93 -23.40
CA SER A 412 -15.61 -19.05 -22.50
C SER A 412 -17.11 -19.11 -22.19
N PHE A 413 -17.64 -20.31 -22.01
CA PHE A 413 -19.05 -20.51 -21.64
C PHE A 413 -19.43 -19.76 -20.35
N LEU A 414 -18.48 -19.62 -19.42
CA LEU A 414 -18.66 -18.87 -18.19
C LEU A 414 -18.84 -17.36 -18.45
N GLU A 415 -18.07 -16.76 -19.36
CA GLU A 415 -18.18 -15.34 -19.68
C GLU A 415 -19.46 -15.03 -20.47
N VAL A 416 -19.86 -15.89 -21.41
CA VAL A 416 -21.15 -15.76 -22.11
C VAL A 416 -22.30 -15.80 -21.12
N ARG A 417 -22.24 -16.73 -20.16
CA ARG A 417 -23.27 -16.88 -19.14
C ARG A 417 -23.36 -15.68 -18.19
N LEU A 418 -22.22 -15.18 -17.73
CA LEU A 418 -22.16 -13.97 -16.89
C LEU A 418 -22.68 -12.74 -17.64
N LEU A 419 -22.40 -12.65 -18.95
CA LEU A 419 -22.90 -11.59 -19.81
C LEU A 419 -24.44 -11.66 -19.91
N ILE A 420 -24.99 -12.85 -20.19
CA ILE A 420 -26.45 -13.07 -20.21
C ILE A 420 -27.09 -12.68 -18.89
N GLN A 421 -26.54 -13.14 -17.75
CA GLN A 421 -27.05 -12.78 -16.43
C GLN A 421 -27.04 -11.27 -16.20
N SER A 422 -25.94 -10.59 -16.54
CA SER A 422 -25.84 -9.14 -16.38
C SER A 422 -26.78 -8.35 -17.30
N MET A 423 -27.06 -8.86 -18.50
CA MET A 423 -28.02 -8.27 -19.44
C MET A 423 -29.46 -8.46 -18.95
N ILE A 424 -29.80 -9.64 -18.42
CA ILE A 424 -31.12 -9.92 -17.84
C ILE A 424 -31.39 -8.96 -16.68
N ILE A 425 -30.42 -8.78 -15.77
CA ILE A 425 -30.52 -7.82 -14.66
C ILE A 425 -30.74 -6.40 -15.19
N PHE A 426 -29.93 -5.98 -16.17
CA PHE A 426 -30.06 -4.67 -16.80
C PHE A 426 -31.46 -4.45 -17.41
N PHE A 427 -31.97 -5.41 -18.19
CA PHE A 427 -33.31 -5.30 -18.80
C PHE A 427 -34.42 -5.30 -17.76
N SER A 428 -34.29 -6.09 -16.69
CA SER A 428 -35.24 -6.08 -15.56
C SER A 428 -35.28 -4.69 -14.91
N THR A 429 -34.12 -4.15 -14.52
CA THR A 429 -34.05 -2.81 -13.91
C THR A 429 -34.55 -1.71 -14.85
N ALA A 430 -34.19 -1.76 -16.14
CA ALA A 430 -34.66 -0.80 -17.13
C ALA A 430 -36.18 -0.88 -17.33
N ALA A 431 -36.74 -2.09 -17.34
CA ALA A 431 -38.18 -2.30 -17.39
C ALA A 431 -38.85 -1.70 -16.15
N THR A 432 -38.41 -2.05 -14.93
CA THR A 432 -39.01 -1.53 -13.69
C THR A 432 -38.97 0.00 -13.61
N VAL A 433 -37.84 0.63 -13.98
CA VAL A 433 -37.72 2.10 -14.00
C VAL A 433 -38.64 2.74 -15.04
N THR A 434 -38.76 2.13 -16.22
CA THR A 434 -39.66 2.61 -17.28
C THR A 434 -41.13 2.46 -16.86
N PHE A 435 -41.49 1.32 -16.27
CA PHE A 435 -42.83 1.10 -15.74
C PHE A 435 -43.13 2.05 -14.58
N TYR A 436 -42.23 2.27 -13.62
CA TYR A 436 -42.50 3.15 -12.47
C TYR A 436 -42.75 4.60 -12.89
N LYS A 437 -42.01 5.14 -13.88
CA LYS A 437 -42.21 6.54 -14.34
C LYS A 437 -43.33 6.72 -15.37
N TYR A 438 -43.48 5.77 -16.29
CA TYR A 438 -44.40 5.93 -17.42
C TYR A 438 -45.72 5.16 -17.25
N ALA A 439 -45.80 4.16 -16.37
CA ALA A 439 -47.06 3.42 -16.17
C ALA A 439 -48.13 4.23 -15.44
N VAL A 440 -47.76 5.15 -14.54
CA VAL A 440 -48.73 6.03 -13.84
C VAL A 440 -49.57 6.87 -14.82
N PRO A 441 -48.99 7.48 -15.88
CA PRO A 441 -49.79 8.16 -16.92
C PRO A 441 -50.36 7.24 -18.03
N LEU A 442 -49.88 5.99 -18.17
CA LEU A 442 -50.33 5.05 -19.22
C LEU A 442 -51.45 4.10 -18.78
N LEU A 443 -51.55 3.81 -17.48
CA LEU A 443 -52.58 2.96 -16.88
C LEU A 443 -53.77 3.82 -16.40
N PRO A 444 -55.00 3.28 -16.38
CA PRO A 444 -56.14 3.97 -15.79
C PRO A 444 -55.85 4.25 -14.30
N ASP A 445 -56.17 5.46 -13.84
CA ASP A 445 -56.01 5.89 -12.45
C ASP A 445 -57.00 5.13 -11.53
N ASN A 446 -56.63 3.90 -11.18
CA ASN A 446 -57.43 2.96 -10.40
C ASN A 446 -56.50 2.14 -9.51
N HIS A 447 -56.95 1.85 -8.28
CA HIS A 447 -56.25 1.08 -7.24
C HIS A 447 -55.62 -0.24 -7.76
N TYR A 448 -56.23 -0.92 -8.74
CA TYR A 448 -55.67 -2.14 -9.33
C TYR A 448 -54.39 -1.90 -10.15
N ALA A 449 -54.24 -0.74 -10.79
CA ALA A 449 -53.04 -0.38 -11.53
C ALA A 449 -51.85 -0.16 -10.58
N TYR A 450 -52.08 0.56 -9.48
CA TYR A 450 -51.09 0.78 -8.43
C TYR A 450 -50.74 -0.52 -7.67
N MET A 451 -51.73 -1.38 -7.41
CA MET A 451 -51.48 -2.73 -6.87
C MET A 451 -50.62 -3.56 -7.82
N GLY A 452 -50.85 -3.48 -9.13
CA GLY A 452 -50.01 -4.12 -10.15
C GLY A 452 -48.56 -3.61 -10.14
N ILE A 453 -48.36 -2.31 -9.93
CA ILE A 453 -47.03 -1.69 -9.77
C ILE A 453 -46.33 -2.21 -8.50
N GLY A 454 -47.04 -2.31 -7.37
CA GLY A 454 -46.50 -2.88 -6.13
C GLY A 454 -46.11 -4.35 -6.25
N ILE A 455 -46.94 -5.17 -6.90
CA ILE A 455 -46.64 -6.59 -7.18
C ILE A 455 -45.42 -6.72 -8.09
N LEU A 456 -45.30 -5.87 -9.12
CA LEU A 456 -44.14 -5.85 -10.00
C LEU A 456 -42.85 -5.53 -9.21
N ASN A 457 -42.93 -4.62 -8.23
CA ASN A 457 -41.79 -4.27 -7.40
C ASN A 457 -41.35 -5.44 -6.49
N ILE A 458 -42.31 -6.15 -5.89
CA ILE A 458 -42.06 -7.35 -5.07
C ILE A 458 -41.42 -8.47 -5.93
N LEU A 459 -41.95 -8.69 -7.14
CA LEU A 459 -41.41 -9.69 -8.07
C LEU A 459 -39.98 -9.34 -8.50
N ASN A 460 -39.67 -8.06 -8.70
CA ASN A 460 -38.33 -7.60 -9.03
C ASN A 460 -37.32 -7.89 -7.90
N GLY A 461 -37.70 -7.69 -6.63
CA GLY A 461 -36.85 -8.01 -5.47
C GLY A 461 -36.54 -9.50 -5.30
N ALA A 462 -37.43 -10.40 -5.78
CA ALA A 462 -37.23 -11.85 -5.74
C ALA A 462 -36.50 -12.42 -6.96
N PHE A 463 -36.39 -11.65 -8.06
CA PHE A 463 -35.94 -12.15 -9.36
C PHE A 463 -34.46 -12.54 -9.39
N ASN A 464 -33.60 -11.75 -8.76
CA ASN A 464 -32.15 -12.01 -8.77
C ASN A 464 -31.74 -13.26 -7.98
N PRO A 465 -32.21 -13.50 -6.75
CA PRO A 465 -31.98 -14.77 -6.06
C PRO A 465 -32.38 -15.99 -6.90
N VAL A 466 -33.51 -15.93 -7.61
CA VAL A 466 -33.99 -16.99 -8.51
C VAL A 466 -33.07 -17.14 -9.73
N LEU A 467 -32.61 -16.03 -10.33
CA LEU A 467 -31.66 -16.03 -11.44
C LEU A 467 -30.31 -16.68 -11.07
N TYR A 468 -29.85 -16.53 -9.82
CA TYR A 468 -28.63 -17.18 -9.33
C TYR A 468 -28.80 -18.68 -9.13
N LEU A 469 -29.96 -19.12 -8.64
CA LEU A 469 -30.27 -20.51 -8.35
C LEU A 469 -30.50 -21.32 -9.63
N THR A 470 -31.25 -20.76 -10.59
CA THR A 470 -31.69 -21.45 -11.82
C THR A 470 -30.58 -21.58 -12.86
N LEU A 471 -29.75 -20.55 -13.04
CA LEU A 471 -28.78 -20.55 -14.12
C LEU A 471 -27.43 -21.18 -13.73
N ASN A 472 -27.18 -21.58 -12.48
CA ASN A 472 -25.84 -22.00 -12.02
C ASN A 472 -25.55 -23.52 -12.08
N PRO A 473 -24.63 -23.97 -12.96
CA PRO A 473 -24.32 -25.39 -13.14
C PRO A 473 -23.61 -26.03 -11.95
N VAL A 474 -23.02 -25.24 -11.04
CA VAL A 474 -22.42 -25.76 -9.79
C VAL A 474 -23.51 -26.26 -8.83
N PHE A 475 -24.66 -25.58 -8.82
CA PHE A 475 -25.85 -26.02 -8.10
C PHE A 475 -26.51 -27.21 -8.81
N HIS A 476 -26.64 -27.19 -10.15
CA HIS A 476 -27.14 -28.34 -10.91
C HIS A 476 -26.27 -29.60 -10.82
N ARG A 477 -24.94 -29.47 -10.78
CA ARG A 477 -24.01 -30.62 -10.59
C ARG A 477 -24.09 -31.22 -9.19
N SER A 478 -24.44 -30.40 -8.19
CA SER A 478 -24.68 -30.87 -6.83
C SER A 478 -26.08 -31.49 -6.68
N LEU A 479 -27.05 -31.06 -7.51
CA LEU A 479 -28.43 -31.59 -7.57
C LEU A 479 -28.55 -32.93 -8.32
N LEU A 480 -27.71 -33.19 -9.31
CA LEU A 480 -27.76 -34.39 -10.17
C LEU A 480 -26.67 -35.43 -9.84
N SER A 481 -26.26 -35.50 -8.57
CA SER A 481 -25.48 -36.63 -8.08
C SER A 481 -26.40 -37.87 -7.97
N PRO A 482 -26.13 -38.95 -8.71
CA PRO A 482 -27.06 -40.06 -8.90
C PRO A 482 -27.06 -40.99 -7.68
N SER A 483 -28.09 -40.90 -6.84
CA SER A 483 -28.34 -41.86 -5.75
C SER A 483 -29.25 -43.04 -6.13
N ASN A 484 -29.66 -43.17 -7.41
CA ASN A 484 -30.53 -44.26 -7.90
C ASN A 484 -29.94 -45.00 -9.13
N LEU A 485 -28.70 -45.49 -9.05
CA LEU A 485 -28.13 -46.39 -10.07
C LEU A 485 -27.70 -47.69 -9.40
N HIS A 486 -28.69 -48.50 -9.01
CA HIS A 486 -28.44 -49.85 -8.49
C HIS A 486 -28.56 -50.95 -9.56
N ASP A 487 -28.84 -50.63 -10.83
CA ASP A 487 -29.33 -51.63 -11.82
C ASP A 487 -28.59 -51.76 -13.16
N MET A 488 -27.33 -51.31 -13.34
CA MET A 488 -26.57 -51.66 -14.55
C MET A 488 -25.15 -52.17 -14.25
N SER A 489 -24.97 -53.49 -14.28
CA SER A 489 -23.66 -54.15 -14.20
C SER A 489 -23.08 -54.40 -15.61
N VAL A 490 -21.99 -53.72 -15.95
CA VAL A 490 -21.14 -54.01 -17.13
C VAL A 490 -19.87 -54.74 -16.66
N SER A 491 -19.43 -55.78 -17.37
CA SER A 491 -18.22 -56.57 -17.06
C SER A 491 -16.92 -55.83 -17.45
N PHE A 492 -15.77 -56.21 -16.87
CA PHE A 492 -14.47 -55.60 -17.18
C PHE A 492 -14.08 -55.76 -18.67
N ASP A 493 -14.26 -56.95 -19.25
CA ASP A 493 -13.93 -57.20 -20.65
C ASP A 493 -14.74 -56.33 -21.60
N GLU A 494 -16.04 -56.14 -21.32
CA GLU A 494 -16.92 -55.29 -22.11
C GLU A 494 -16.56 -53.80 -21.95
N LEU A 495 -16.17 -53.38 -20.73
CA LEU A 495 -15.68 -52.02 -20.43
C LEU A 495 -14.35 -51.72 -21.14
N TRP A 496 -13.39 -52.65 -21.09
CA TRP A 496 -12.05 -52.44 -21.65
C TRP A 496 -12.06 -52.44 -23.17
N THR A 497 -12.65 -53.47 -23.79
CA THR A 497 -12.60 -53.66 -25.25
C THR A 497 -13.57 -52.78 -26.01
N THR A 498 -14.79 -52.57 -25.50
CA THR A 498 -15.86 -51.87 -26.23
C THR A 498 -15.85 -50.36 -25.96
N ILE A 499 -15.39 -49.92 -24.78
CA ILE A 499 -15.52 -48.53 -24.33
C ILE A 499 -14.15 -47.85 -24.18
N LEU A 500 -13.22 -48.41 -23.39
CA LEU A 500 -11.97 -47.73 -23.05
C LEU A 500 -10.94 -47.72 -24.18
N VAL A 501 -10.64 -48.86 -24.81
CA VAL A 501 -9.64 -48.93 -25.89
C VAL A 501 -9.98 -48.00 -27.08
N PRO A 502 -11.22 -47.98 -27.61
CA PRO A 502 -11.58 -47.07 -28.70
C PRO A 502 -11.50 -45.58 -28.31
N VAL A 503 -11.84 -45.24 -27.08
CA VAL A 503 -11.79 -43.86 -26.57
C VAL A 503 -10.34 -43.43 -26.34
N CYS A 504 -9.52 -44.26 -25.69
CA CYS A 504 -8.09 -44.02 -25.49
C CYS A 504 -7.37 -43.88 -26.83
N LYS A 505 -7.59 -44.78 -27.80
CA LYS A 505 -6.98 -44.68 -29.13
C LYS A 505 -7.33 -43.37 -29.83
N LYS A 506 -8.60 -42.96 -29.82
CA LYS A 506 -9.02 -41.64 -30.36
C LYS A 506 -8.39 -40.46 -29.66
N ILE A 507 -8.15 -40.55 -28.34
CA ILE A 507 -7.46 -39.52 -27.57
C ILE A 507 -5.98 -39.42 -27.97
N PHE A 508 -5.29 -40.56 -28.15
CA PHE A 508 -3.89 -40.60 -28.61
C PHE A 508 -3.71 -40.16 -30.06
N ASP A 509 -4.69 -40.46 -30.92
CA ASP A 509 -4.69 -40.05 -32.32
C ASP A 509 -5.24 -38.62 -32.54
N CYS A 510 -5.64 -37.93 -31.47
CA CYS A 510 -6.29 -36.61 -31.49
C CYS A 510 -7.52 -36.53 -32.44
N GLU A 511 -8.24 -37.63 -32.59
CA GLU A 511 -9.47 -37.69 -33.36
C GLU A 511 -10.63 -37.01 -32.63
N ARG A 512 -11.64 -36.53 -33.39
CA ARG A 512 -12.85 -35.94 -32.80
C ARG A 512 -13.56 -36.97 -31.92
N LEU A 513 -13.56 -36.70 -30.61
CA LEU A 513 -14.30 -37.45 -29.62
C LEU A 513 -15.58 -36.68 -29.25
N ASP A 514 -16.73 -37.35 -29.36
CA ASP A 514 -18.01 -36.81 -28.93
C ASP A 514 -18.03 -36.67 -27.39
N ILE A 515 -18.53 -35.52 -26.91
CA ILE A 515 -18.72 -35.24 -25.48
C ILE A 515 -19.59 -36.34 -24.84
N TYR A 516 -20.58 -36.87 -25.57
CA TYR A 516 -21.40 -37.98 -25.10
C TYR A 516 -20.55 -39.24 -24.83
N ARG A 517 -19.68 -39.63 -25.77
CA ARG A 517 -18.82 -40.81 -25.63
C ARG A 517 -17.78 -40.64 -24.52
N TYR A 518 -17.19 -39.45 -24.39
CA TYR A 518 -16.26 -39.14 -23.30
C TYR A 518 -16.94 -39.21 -21.93
N ASN A 519 -18.11 -38.57 -21.79
CA ASN A 519 -18.86 -38.58 -20.52
C ASN A 519 -19.42 -39.97 -20.20
N SER A 520 -19.81 -40.74 -21.22
CA SER A 520 -20.24 -42.12 -21.08
C SER A 520 -19.09 -42.97 -20.54
N ALA A 521 -17.91 -42.94 -21.18
CA ALA A 521 -16.73 -43.67 -20.71
C ALA A 521 -16.31 -43.24 -19.29
N HIS A 522 -16.28 -41.93 -19.00
CA HIS A 522 -15.99 -41.40 -17.67
C HIS A 522 -17.01 -41.87 -16.61
N SER A 523 -18.30 -41.89 -16.94
CA SER A 523 -19.36 -42.31 -16.02
C SER A 523 -19.35 -43.82 -15.79
N THR A 524 -19.10 -44.63 -16.82
CA THR A 524 -18.98 -46.09 -16.70
C THR A 524 -17.75 -46.46 -15.87
N LEU A 525 -16.61 -45.78 -16.09
CA LEU A 525 -15.40 -45.95 -15.28
C LEU A 525 -15.63 -45.55 -13.82
N TYR A 526 -16.35 -44.46 -13.57
CA TYR A 526 -16.76 -44.02 -12.23
C TYR A 526 -17.63 -45.06 -11.52
N ASN A 527 -18.68 -45.55 -12.20
CA ASN A 527 -19.60 -46.54 -11.63
C ASN A 527 -18.88 -47.87 -11.33
N HIS A 528 -18.02 -48.32 -12.24
CA HIS A 528 -17.21 -49.53 -12.04
C HIS A 528 -16.24 -49.36 -10.85
N SER A 529 -15.52 -48.24 -10.80
CA SER A 529 -14.57 -47.94 -9.71
C SER A 529 -15.23 -47.77 -8.34
N ILE A 530 -16.46 -47.24 -8.25
CA ILE A 530 -17.20 -47.13 -6.97
C ILE A 530 -17.73 -48.46 -6.50
N ARG A 531 -18.27 -49.27 -7.42
CA ARG A 531 -18.82 -50.59 -7.09
C ARG A 531 -17.78 -51.49 -6.42
N GLU A 532 -16.57 -51.55 -6.96
CA GLU A 532 -15.48 -52.33 -6.36
C GLU A 532 -15.04 -51.80 -4.99
N ILE A 533 -15.08 -50.48 -4.77
CA ILE A 533 -14.77 -49.88 -3.47
C ILE A 533 -15.82 -50.21 -2.41
N GLN A 534 -17.09 -50.34 -2.79
CA GLN A 534 -18.21 -50.61 -1.87
C GLN A 534 -18.35 -52.10 -1.51
N LEU A 535 -17.91 -53.02 -2.37
CA LEU A 535 -18.04 -54.46 -2.15
C LEU A 535 -17.07 -55.01 -1.09
N GLY A 536 -16.08 -54.23 -0.64
CA GLY A 536 -15.24 -54.59 0.51
C GLY A 536 -14.41 -55.87 0.33
N GLU A 537 -14.35 -56.43 -0.88
CA GLU A 537 -13.51 -57.59 -1.15
C GLU A 537 -12.05 -57.15 -1.19
N GLU A 538 -11.24 -57.73 -0.31
CA GLU A 538 -9.78 -57.59 -0.28
C GLU A 538 -9.07 -58.24 -1.49
N SER A 539 -9.78 -58.51 -2.59
CA SER A 539 -9.23 -59.07 -3.82
C SER A 539 -8.90 -57.99 -4.87
N GLN A 540 -7.59 -57.84 -5.07
CA GLN A 540 -6.80 -57.13 -6.08
C GLN A 540 -7.25 -57.06 -7.57
N SER A 541 -8.50 -57.22 -8.00
CA SER A 541 -8.78 -57.46 -9.44
C SER A 541 -9.01 -56.19 -10.32
N GLY A 542 -10.16 -55.50 -10.28
CA GLY A 542 -10.52 -54.60 -11.40
C GLY A 542 -9.69 -53.31 -11.57
N ALA A 543 -9.48 -52.51 -10.52
CA ALA A 543 -8.68 -51.28 -10.65
C ALA A 543 -7.19 -51.55 -10.99
N PHE A 544 -6.65 -52.69 -10.56
CA PHE A 544 -5.28 -53.13 -10.87
C PHE A 544 -5.18 -53.66 -12.30
N GLU A 545 -6.17 -54.43 -12.77
CA GLU A 545 -6.27 -54.91 -14.15
C GLU A 545 -6.43 -53.75 -15.15
N ILE A 546 -7.27 -52.74 -14.86
CA ILE A 546 -7.36 -51.51 -15.66
C ILE A 546 -6.00 -50.79 -15.67
N HIS A 547 -5.33 -50.70 -14.53
CA HIS A 547 -4.03 -50.03 -14.43
C HIS A 547 -2.96 -50.75 -15.25
N GLY A 548 -2.85 -52.07 -15.15
CA GLY A 548 -1.89 -52.88 -15.92
C GLY A 548 -2.14 -52.82 -17.42
N ALA A 549 -3.39 -52.99 -17.85
CA ALA A 549 -3.72 -52.96 -19.27
C ALA A 549 -3.48 -51.58 -19.93
N LEU A 550 -3.60 -50.49 -19.17
CA LEU A 550 -3.26 -49.14 -19.65
C LEU A 550 -1.75 -48.95 -19.84
N VAL A 551 -0.91 -49.55 -18.98
CA VAL A 551 0.56 -49.45 -19.09
C VAL A 551 1.06 -50.14 -20.37
N ASP A 552 0.53 -51.33 -20.66
CA ASP A 552 0.87 -52.07 -21.88
C ASP A 552 0.41 -51.33 -23.14
N PHE A 553 -0.77 -50.70 -23.07
CA PHE A 553 -1.30 -49.86 -24.15
C PHE A 553 -0.42 -48.63 -24.41
N TYR A 554 -0.01 -47.89 -23.38
CA TYR A 554 0.85 -46.70 -23.56
C TYR A 554 2.21 -47.08 -24.13
N SER A 555 2.83 -48.15 -23.62
CA SER A 555 4.15 -48.61 -24.08
C SER A 555 4.11 -49.01 -25.55
N SER A 556 3.08 -49.75 -25.96
CA SER A 556 2.89 -50.17 -27.36
C SER A 556 2.63 -48.99 -28.31
N ALA A 557 1.82 -48.01 -27.87
CA ALA A 557 1.49 -46.84 -28.69
C ALA A 557 2.69 -45.89 -28.89
N VAL A 558 3.50 -45.72 -27.84
CA VAL A 558 4.72 -44.92 -27.89
C VAL A 558 5.77 -45.60 -28.77
N ASP A 559 5.99 -46.90 -28.62
CA ASP A 559 6.95 -47.65 -29.45
C ASP A 559 6.63 -47.55 -30.94
N LEU A 560 5.35 -47.67 -31.32
CA LEU A 560 4.92 -47.49 -32.71
C LEU A 560 5.27 -46.08 -33.22
N THR A 561 5.03 -45.06 -32.40
CA THR A 561 5.29 -43.67 -32.74
C THR A 561 6.79 -43.40 -32.96
N PHE A 562 7.66 -43.97 -32.14
CA PHE A 562 9.11 -43.76 -32.27
C PHE A 562 9.74 -44.57 -33.41
N ARG A 563 9.16 -45.70 -33.82
CA ARG A 563 9.58 -46.41 -35.04
C ARG A 563 9.39 -45.53 -36.28
N GLU A 564 8.25 -44.85 -36.42
CA GLU A 564 7.99 -43.91 -37.53
C GLU A 564 8.96 -42.72 -37.58
N ILE A 565 9.51 -42.32 -36.42
CA ILE A 565 10.46 -41.21 -36.29
C ILE A 565 11.90 -41.68 -36.60
N THR A 566 12.27 -42.87 -36.13
CA THR A 566 13.64 -43.40 -36.26
C THR A 566 13.98 -43.92 -37.66
N GLU A 567 12.98 -44.15 -38.52
CA GLU A 567 13.18 -44.50 -39.94
C GLU A 567 13.66 -43.33 -40.82
N VAL A 568 13.56 -42.09 -40.34
CA VAL A 568 13.99 -40.89 -41.08
C VAL A 568 15.48 -40.63 -40.88
N VAL A 569 16.15 -40.16 -41.94
CA VAL A 569 17.60 -39.88 -41.96
C VAL A 569 17.92 -38.38 -41.75
N ASP A 570 17.05 -37.48 -42.20
CA ASP A 570 17.25 -36.02 -42.10
C ASP A 570 16.90 -35.49 -40.70
N ASP A 571 17.87 -34.86 -40.03
CA ASP A 571 17.76 -34.28 -38.69
C ASP A 571 16.59 -33.27 -38.57
N ASP A 572 16.37 -32.42 -39.60
CA ASP A 572 15.33 -31.39 -39.54
C ASP A 572 13.92 -32.03 -39.61
N VAL A 573 13.77 -33.06 -40.44
CA VAL A 573 12.52 -33.82 -40.61
C VAL A 573 12.23 -34.70 -39.38
N VAL A 574 13.28 -35.26 -38.75
CA VAL A 574 13.16 -36.00 -37.49
C VAL A 574 12.59 -35.10 -36.40
N LEU A 575 13.11 -33.87 -36.25
CA LEU A 575 12.65 -32.92 -35.24
C LEU A 575 11.23 -32.41 -35.52
N GLU A 576 10.85 -32.20 -36.79
CA GLU A 576 9.49 -31.81 -37.17
C GLU A 576 8.47 -32.91 -36.83
N ARG A 577 8.76 -34.16 -37.21
CA ARG A 577 7.90 -35.31 -36.89
C ARG A 577 7.80 -35.55 -35.40
N TYR A 578 8.93 -35.50 -34.69
CA TYR A 578 8.95 -35.61 -33.23
C TYR A 578 8.09 -34.52 -32.59
N GLY A 579 8.23 -33.28 -33.03
CA GLY A 579 7.47 -32.14 -32.50
C GLY A 579 5.97 -32.25 -32.73
N ALA A 580 5.54 -32.73 -33.90
CA ALA A 580 4.14 -32.97 -34.21
C ALA A 580 3.54 -34.07 -33.31
N LYS A 581 4.23 -35.20 -33.17
CA LYS A 581 3.79 -36.33 -32.33
C LYS A 581 3.79 -35.97 -30.84
N TRP A 582 4.81 -35.25 -30.35
CA TRP A 582 4.85 -34.76 -28.97
C TRP A 582 3.73 -33.77 -28.67
N ARG A 583 3.36 -32.88 -29.60
CA ARG A 583 2.23 -31.95 -29.41
C ARG A 583 0.89 -32.68 -29.27
N ILE A 584 0.67 -33.71 -30.09
CA ILE A 584 -0.51 -34.57 -29.99
C ILE A 584 -0.52 -35.28 -28.63
N PHE A 585 0.59 -35.93 -28.28
CA PHE A 585 0.74 -36.69 -27.04
C PHE A 585 0.57 -35.82 -25.78
N SER A 586 1.20 -34.64 -25.74
CA SER A 586 1.09 -33.69 -24.62
C SER A 586 -0.31 -33.10 -24.46
N THR A 587 -1.07 -32.96 -25.55
CA THR A 587 -2.48 -32.54 -25.50
C THR A 587 -3.39 -33.68 -25.03
N ALA A 588 -3.04 -34.93 -25.34
CA ALA A 588 -3.79 -36.12 -24.94
C ALA A 588 -3.70 -36.39 -23.43
N ILE A 589 -2.55 -36.13 -22.78
CA ILE A 589 -2.31 -36.44 -21.36
C ILE A 589 -3.35 -35.81 -20.40
N PRO A 590 -3.65 -34.49 -20.43
CA PRO A 590 -4.65 -33.90 -19.54
C PRO A 590 -6.07 -34.46 -19.78
N VAL A 591 -6.40 -34.79 -21.03
CA VAL A 591 -7.71 -35.37 -21.40
C VAL A 591 -7.82 -36.79 -20.84
N LEU A 592 -6.74 -37.58 -20.96
CA LEU A 592 -6.64 -38.92 -20.40
C LEU A 592 -6.68 -38.90 -18.86
N ASN A 593 -5.96 -37.98 -18.21
CA ASN A 593 -6.05 -37.77 -16.76
C ASN A 593 -7.44 -37.32 -16.30
N GLY A 594 -8.14 -36.55 -17.14
CA GLY A 594 -9.54 -36.20 -16.92
C GLY A 594 -10.46 -37.42 -16.96
N LEU A 595 -10.29 -38.28 -17.98
CA LEU A 595 -11.04 -39.52 -18.14
C LEU A 595 -10.81 -40.48 -16.97
N MET A 596 -9.54 -40.61 -16.55
CA MET A 596 -9.10 -41.55 -15.50
C MET A 596 -9.07 -40.94 -14.10
N ARG A 597 -9.69 -39.77 -13.87
CA ARG A 597 -9.65 -39.05 -12.59
C ARG A 597 -10.07 -39.92 -11.41
N TYR A 598 -11.05 -40.80 -11.60
CA TYR A 598 -11.52 -41.67 -10.52
C TYR A 598 -10.56 -42.80 -10.21
N VAL A 599 -9.98 -43.43 -11.24
CA VAL A 599 -8.92 -44.45 -11.11
C VAL A 599 -7.68 -43.86 -10.45
N ASN A 600 -7.25 -42.66 -10.87
CA ASN A 600 -6.16 -41.94 -10.21
C ASN A 600 -6.47 -41.67 -8.72
N ARG A 601 -7.73 -41.39 -8.36
CA ARG A 601 -8.09 -41.13 -6.96
C ARG A 601 -8.22 -42.41 -6.12
N SER A 602 -8.68 -43.51 -6.70
CA SER A 602 -8.92 -44.78 -6.01
C SER A 602 -7.66 -45.63 -5.90
N TYR A 603 -6.88 -45.75 -6.98
CA TYR A 603 -5.70 -46.61 -7.07
C TYR A 603 -4.44 -45.90 -6.54
N THR A 604 -4.09 -44.73 -7.10
CA THR A 604 -2.83 -44.01 -6.81
C THR A 604 -2.71 -43.59 -5.34
N LYS A 605 -3.82 -43.24 -4.67
CA LYS A 605 -3.82 -42.90 -3.23
C LYS A 605 -3.75 -44.10 -2.29
N ARG A 606 -4.19 -45.28 -2.73
CA ARG A 606 -4.22 -46.50 -1.90
C ARG A 606 -2.95 -47.34 -2.04
N TYR A 607 -2.41 -47.42 -3.25
CA TYR A 607 -1.27 -48.29 -3.56
C TYR A 607 0.03 -47.53 -3.90
N GLY A 608 0.02 -46.20 -3.85
CA GLY A 608 1.25 -45.39 -3.98
C GLY A 608 1.86 -45.29 -5.39
N GLY A 609 1.12 -45.62 -6.45
CA GLY A 609 1.59 -45.56 -7.84
C GLY A 609 1.68 -44.16 -8.46
N TYR A 610 2.00 -44.09 -9.75
CA TYR A 610 1.92 -42.88 -10.57
C TYR A 610 0.48 -42.66 -11.10
N GLU A 611 0.11 -41.41 -11.38
CA GLU A 611 -1.14 -41.11 -12.11
C GLU A 611 -1.04 -41.61 -13.56
N GLN A 612 -2.18 -41.91 -14.20
CA GLN A 612 -2.21 -42.43 -15.57
C GLN A 612 -1.47 -41.54 -16.59
N GLY A 613 -1.59 -40.21 -16.47
CA GLY A 613 -0.85 -39.28 -17.30
C GLY A 613 0.66 -39.31 -17.06
N GLN A 614 1.10 -39.54 -15.81
CA GLN A 614 2.50 -39.72 -15.47
C GLN A 614 3.06 -41.05 -16.00
N MET A 615 2.25 -42.11 -15.98
CA MET A 615 2.61 -43.41 -16.57
C MET A 615 2.78 -43.31 -18.09
N ALA A 616 1.87 -42.59 -18.78
CA ALA A 616 2.04 -42.33 -20.20
C ALA A 616 3.36 -41.57 -20.46
N GLN A 617 3.66 -40.54 -19.67
CA GLN A 617 4.92 -39.80 -19.78
C GLN A 617 6.15 -40.68 -19.51
N LEU A 618 6.06 -41.61 -18.56
CA LEU A 618 7.13 -42.58 -18.27
C LEU A 618 7.37 -43.52 -19.46
N ALA A 619 6.31 -43.98 -20.13
CA ALA A 619 6.42 -44.77 -21.36
C ALA A 619 7.15 -43.98 -22.46
N TRP A 620 6.78 -42.71 -22.68
CA TRP A 620 7.50 -41.82 -23.62
C TRP A 620 8.97 -41.64 -23.25
N LYS A 621 9.26 -41.39 -21.98
CA LYS A 621 10.62 -41.25 -21.44
C LYS A 621 11.46 -42.49 -21.75
N ASN A 622 10.96 -43.68 -21.44
CA ASN A 622 11.71 -44.93 -21.59
C ASN A 622 12.13 -45.19 -23.04
N VAL A 623 11.24 -44.91 -24.00
CA VAL A 623 11.52 -45.10 -25.43
C VAL A 623 12.46 -44.00 -25.97
N LEU A 624 12.32 -42.75 -25.50
CA LEU A 624 13.25 -41.67 -25.83
C LEU A 624 14.66 -41.94 -25.30
N MET A 625 14.79 -42.61 -24.15
CA MET A 625 16.07 -42.91 -23.51
C MET A 625 16.81 -44.11 -24.09
N ALA A 626 16.19 -44.84 -25.02
CA ALA A 626 16.94 -45.80 -25.84
C ALA A 626 18.06 -45.09 -26.60
N GLU A 627 19.28 -45.63 -26.52
CA GLU A 627 20.52 -44.97 -26.99
C GLU A 627 20.43 -44.48 -28.45
N THR A 628 19.84 -45.30 -29.32
CA THR A 628 19.62 -44.97 -30.74
C THR A 628 18.63 -43.82 -30.96
N THR A 629 17.62 -43.70 -30.10
CA THR A 629 16.55 -42.70 -30.22
C THR A 629 17.02 -41.36 -29.64
N ARG A 630 17.75 -41.41 -28.52
CA ARG A 630 18.30 -40.23 -27.85
C ARG A 630 19.24 -39.45 -28.78
N ASP A 631 20.18 -40.12 -29.43
CA ASP A 631 21.14 -39.42 -30.32
C ASP A 631 20.43 -38.80 -31.55
N LYS A 632 19.47 -39.51 -32.14
CA LYS A 632 18.71 -39.00 -33.28
C LYS A 632 17.84 -37.78 -32.96
N VAL A 633 17.30 -37.67 -31.74
CA VAL A 633 16.42 -36.55 -31.36
C VAL A 633 17.18 -35.45 -30.62
N VAL A 634 17.89 -35.80 -29.55
CA VAL A 634 18.62 -34.82 -28.72
C VAL A 634 19.89 -34.36 -29.43
N GLY A 635 20.62 -35.26 -30.09
CA GLY A 635 21.82 -34.91 -30.86
C GLY A 635 21.50 -34.00 -32.06
N ALA A 636 20.41 -34.28 -32.78
CA ALA A 636 19.93 -33.42 -33.86
C ALA A 636 19.58 -32.00 -33.35
N ALA A 637 18.93 -31.89 -32.20
CA ALA A 637 18.61 -30.60 -31.59
C ALA A 637 19.87 -29.79 -31.22
N LEU A 638 20.92 -30.44 -30.69
CA LEU A 638 22.21 -29.79 -30.38
C LEU A 638 22.91 -29.30 -31.65
N ARG A 639 22.94 -30.12 -32.72
CA ARG A 639 23.54 -29.75 -34.00
C ARG A 639 22.80 -28.57 -34.65
N LEU A 640 21.47 -28.49 -34.52
CA LEU A 640 20.68 -27.38 -35.04
C LEU A 640 21.01 -26.05 -34.33
N ILE A 641 21.23 -26.09 -33.01
CA ILE A 641 21.69 -24.92 -32.25
C ILE A 641 23.08 -24.47 -32.71
N GLU A 642 24.00 -25.41 -32.93
CA GLU A 642 25.37 -25.07 -33.39
C GLU A 642 25.37 -24.47 -34.80
N ARG A 643 24.57 -25.01 -35.73
CA ARG A 643 24.37 -24.44 -37.07
C ARG A 643 23.84 -23.01 -37.02
N SER A 644 22.89 -22.73 -36.12
CA SER A 644 22.41 -21.36 -35.89
C SER A 644 23.52 -20.41 -35.42
N ARG A 645 24.43 -20.87 -34.56
CA ARG A 645 25.58 -20.05 -34.10
C ARG A 645 26.57 -19.74 -35.20
N ARG A 646 26.60 -20.55 -36.26
CA ARG A 646 27.38 -20.32 -37.50
C ARG A 646 26.66 -19.39 -38.50
N ASN A 647 25.53 -18.78 -38.11
CA ASN A 647 24.66 -17.94 -38.93
C ASN A 647 23.97 -18.68 -40.10
N GLU A 648 23.74 -19.99 -39.99
CA GLU A 648 22.89 -20.71 -40.93
C GLU A 648 21.40 -20.43 -40.67
N LYS A 649 20.58 -20.37 -41.74
CA LYS A 649 19.12 -20.21 -41.61
C LYS A 649 18.48 -21.54 -41.21
N VAL A 650 18.08 -21.66 -39.95
CA VAL A 650 17.46 -22.86 -39.38
C VAL A 650 16.15 -22.53 -38.65
N ASP A 651 15.18 -23.47 -38.64
CA ASP A 651 13.95 -23.32 -37.86
C ASP A 651 14.17 -23.76 -36.41
N LEU A 652 14.49 -22.78 -35.58
CA LEU A 652 14.74 -22.96 -34.15
C LEU A 652 13.47 -23.32 -33.35
N GLY A 653 12.28 -23.22 -33.96
CA GLY A 653 11.02 -23.67 -33.37
C GLY A 653 10.98 -25.19 -33.13
N LEU A 654 11.73 -25.96 -33.91
CA LEU A 654 11.78 -27.43 -33.85
C LEU A 654 12.38 -27.93 -32.51
N VAL A 655 13.36 -27.20 -31.97
CA VAL A 655 14.02 -27.53 -30.70
C VAL A 655 13.08 -27.40 -29.49
N LYS A 656 12.07 -26.52 -29.57
CA LYS A 656 11.15 -26.26 -28.46
C LYS A 656 10.35 -27.49 -28.05
N ALA A 657 9.98 -28.35 -29.00
CA ALA A 657 9.23 -29.55 -28.68
C ALA A 657 10.10 -30.58 -27.94
N VAL A 658 11.38 -30.69 -28.31
CA VAL A 658 12.36 -31.54 -27.61
C VAL A 658 12.57 -31.04 -26.19
N ILE A 659 12.82 -29.74 -26.00
CA ILE A 659 12.99 -29.12 -24.67
C ILE A 659 11.73 -29.31 -23.81
N ALA A 660 10.54 -29.04 -24.37
CA ALA A 660 9.28 -29.22 -23.67
C ALA A 660 9.04 -30.69 -23.26
N SER A 661 9.49 -31.65 -24.07
CA SER A 661 9.41 -33.07 -23.72
C SER A 661 10.33 -33.43 -22.57
N LEU A 662 11.60 -33.01 -22.61
CA LEU A 662 12.58 -33.30 -21.56
C LEU A 662 12.21 -32.63 -20.23
N ALA A 663 11.67 -31.41 -20.26
CA ALA A 663 11.19 -30.71 -19.07
C ALA A 663 9.94 -31.38 -18.44
N ALA A 664 9.18 -32.14 -19.23
CA ALA A 664 7.99 -32.85 -18.77
C ALA A 664 8.30 -34.21 -18.12
N PHE A 665 9.55 -34.62 -17.89
CA PHE A 665 9.85 -35.92 -17.25
C PHE A 665 10.30 -35.82 -15.78
N GLY A 666 10.01 -34.69 -15.13
CA GLY A 666 10.45 -34.30 -13.80
C GLY A 666 9.68 -34.87 -12.60
N PHE A 667 8.87 -35.91 -12.77
CA PHE A 667 7.89 -36.35 -11.75
C PHE A 667 8.30 -37.58 -10.93
N GLU A 668 9.56 -38.04 -11.04
CA GLU A 668 10.02 -39.19 -10.25
C GLU A 668 9.97 -38.84 -8.75
N ARG A 669 9.05 -39.48 -8.03
CA ARG A 669 9.06 -39.49 -6.57
C ARG A 669 10.35 -40.16 -6.11
N SER A 670 11.35 -39.36 -5.76
CA SER A 670 12.41 -39.86 -4.87
C SER A 670 11.73 -40.17 -3.54
N ALA A 671 11.73 -41.43 -3.11
CA ALA A 671 11.07 -41.90 -1.89
C ALA A 671 11.61 -41.27 -0.58
N GLU A 672 12.54 -40.32 -0.68
CA GLU A 672 13.35 -39.78 0.41
C GLU A 672 13.12 -38.28 0.68
N VAL A 673 12.36 -37.55 -0.16
CA VAL A 673 12.24 -36.08 -0.02
C VAL A 673 10.79 -35.60 -0.13
N ASP A 674 10.24 -35.06 0.97
CA ASP A 674 8.95 -34.38 0.98
C ASP A 674 9.06 -33.02 0.28
N GLU A 675 8.28 -32.81 -0.79
CA GLU A 675 8.26 -31.54 -1.57
C GLU A 675 7.90 -30.31 -0.72
N SER A 676 7.31 -30.49 0.46
CA SER A 676 7.00 -29.40 1.40
C SER A 676 8.23 -28.81 2.10
N ASP A 677 9.34 -29.55 2.12
CA ASP A 677 10.56 -29.18 2.84
C ASP A 677 11.61 -28.54 1.90
N LEU A 678 11.35 -28.54 0.60
CA LEU A 678 12.21 -27.95 -0.43
C LEU A 678 11.88 -26.47 -0.62
N SER A 679 12.93 -25.64 -0.71
CA SER A 679 12.78 -24.25 -1.19
C SER A 679 12.32 -24.22 -2.65
N ASP A 680 11.73 -23.09 -3.08
CA ASP A 680 11.24 -22.91 -4.45
C ASP A 680 12.31 -23.23 -5.53
N GLU A 681 13.58 -22.90 -5.26
CA GLU A 681 14.71 -23.19 -6.16
C GLU A 681 15.02 -24.69 -6.22
N GLN A 682 15.06 -25.37 -5.07
CA GLN A 682 15.34 -26.80 -5.00
C GLN A 682 14.20 -27.64 -5.61
N LEU A 683 12.96 -27.16 -5.53
CA LEU A 683 11.80 -27.80 -6.16
C LEU A 683 11.88 -27.73 -7.68
N ILE A 684 12.32 -26.59 -8.24
CA ILE A 684 12.51 -26.40 -9.68
C ILE A 684 13.64 -27.30 -10.18
N GLU A 685 14.77 -27.34 -9.47
CA GLU A 685 15.91 -28.20 -9.81
C GLU A 685 15.53 -29.70 -9.75
N HIS A 686 14.75 -30.09 -8.73
CA HIS A 686 14.23 -31.45 -8.63
C HIS A 686 13.33 -31.82 -9.82
N ARG A 687 12.43 -30.92 -10.23
CA ARG A 687 11.52 -31.12 -11.37
C ARG A 687 12.19 -31.02 -12.75
N LEU A 688 13.35 -30.37 -12.85
CA LEU A 688 14.08 -30.23 -14.10
C LEU A 688 15.28 -31.18 -14.21
N ARG A 689 15.57 -31.98 -13.18
CA ARG A 689 16.74 -32.89 -13.13
C ARG A 689 17.00 -33.63 -14.44
N PHE A 690 15.97 -34.22 -15.01
CA PHE A 690 16.08 -34.97 -16.27
C PHE A 690 16.51 -34.10 -17.46
N TYR A 691 15.93 -32.92 -17.60
CA TYR A 691 16.31 -31.94 -18.62
C TYR A 691 17.72 -31.39 -18.38
N VAL A 692 18.08 -31.14 -17.11
CA VAL A 692 19.40 -30.64 -16.74
C VAL A 692 20.51 -31.63 -17.14
N GLU A 693 20.33 -32.92 -16.84
CA GLU A 693 21.31 -33.95 -17.14
C GLU A 693 21.43 -34.27 -18.63
N ASN A 694 20.30 -34.31 -19.35
CA ASN A 694 20.27 -34.84 -20.72
C ASN A 694 20.33 -33.77 -21.81
N PHE A 695 20.12 -32.49 -21.48
CA PHE A 695 20.14 -31.39 -22.45
C PHE A 695 20.93 -30.17 -21.97
N GLU A 696 20.68 -29.67 -20.76
CA GLU A 696 21.33 -28.43 -20.28
C GLU A 696 22.85 -28.57 -20.19
N LYS A 697 23.36 -29.62 -19.53
CA LYS A 697 24.81 -29.86 -19.42
C LYS A 697 25.50 -30.02 -20.79
N PRO A 698 25.00 -30.86 -21.72
CA PRO A 698 25.55 -30.93 -23.08
C PRO A 698 25.54 -29.60 -23.83
N VAL A 699 24.45 -28.82 -23.74
CA VAL A 699 24.36 -27.50 -24.39
C VAL A 699 25.41 -26.57 -23.81
N ILE A 700 25.53 -26.47 -22.48
CA ILE A 700 26.51 -25.60 -21.82
C ILE A 700 27.94 -25.93 -22.27
N GLU A 701 28.30 -27.22 -22.27
CA GLU A 701 29.65 -27.65 -22.66
C GLU A 701 29.94 -27.38 -24.14
N ALA A 702 28.99 -27.67 -25.04
CA ALA A 702 29.12 -27.33 -26.46
C ALA A 702 29.21 -25.82 -26.70
N THR A 703 28.44 -25.03 -25.95
CA THR A 703 28.44 -23.56 -26.02
C THR A 703 29.77 -22.97 -25.57
N LYS A 704 30.29 -23.44 -24.43
CA LYS A 704 31.58 -23.00 -23.89
C LYS A 704 32.70 -23.26 -24.89
N ARG A 705 32.81 -24.49 -25.40
CA ARG A 705 33.84 -24.87 -26.38
C ARG A 705 33.75 -24.03 -27.66
N PHE A 706 32.53 -23.78 -28.16
CA PHE A 706 32.32 -22.96 -29.35
C PHE A 706 32.83 -21.52 -29.16
N TYR A 707 32.44 -20.87 -28.05
CA TYR A 707 32.82 -19.48 -27.80
C TYR A 707 34.27 -19.33 -27.35
N GLU A 708 34.88 -20.32 -26.71
CA GLU A 708 36.34 -20.31 -26.43
C GLU A 708 37.15 -20.29 -27.73
N ASN A 709 36.82 -21.17 -28.68
CA ASN A 709 37.47 -21.18 -29.99
C ASN A 709 37.24 -19.88 -30.76
N LYS A 710 36.01 -19.33 -30.68
CA LYS A 710 35.68 -18.07 -31.33
C LYS A 710 36.41 -16.88 -30.68
N ALA A 711 36.57 -16.88 -29.36
CA ALA A 711 37.31 -15.85 -28.65
C ALA A 711 38.77 -15.81 -29.09
N ASP A 712 39.41 -16.97 -29.14
CA ASP A 712 40.81 -17.11 -29.52
C ASP A 712 41.03 -16.68 -31.00
N GLU A 713 40.08 -16.99 -31.91
CA GLU A 713 40.07 -16.50 -33.30
C GLU A 713 39.92 -14.97 -33.40
N LEU A 714 39.00 -14.38 -32.61
CA LEU A 714 38.74 -12.94 -32.62
C LEU A 714 39.90 -12.15 -32.02
N LEU A 715 40.54 -12.65 -30.96
CA LEU A 715 41.71 -12.01 -30.35
C LEU A 715 42.94 -12.06 -31.27
N ALA A 716 43.10 -13.13 -32.06
CA ALA A 716 44.19 -13.25 -33.02
C ALA A 716 44.01 -12.30 -34.22
N SER A 717 42.76 -12.02 -34.61
CA SER A 717 42.43 -11.20 -35.78
C SER A 717 42.18 -9.72 -35.46
N LEU A 718 41.72 -9.40 -34.25
CA LEU A 718 41.31 -8.06 -33.82
C LEU A 718 42.03 -7.62 -32.54
N GLY A 719 42.28 -6.32 -32.40
CA GLY A 719 42.76 -5.76 -31.13
C GLY A 719 41.71 -5.80 -30.02
N ILE A 720 42.14 -5.76 -28.76
CA ILE A 720 41.28 -5.94 -27.58
C ILE A 720 40.04 -5.01 -27.54
N ILE A 721 40.14 -3.78 -28.06
CA ILE A 721 38.99 -2.85 -28.09
C ILE A 721 37.92 -3.34 -29.08
N ALA A 722 38.31 -3.71 -30.30
CA ALA A 722 37.38 -4.27 -31.27
C ALA A 722 36.81 -5.63 -30.80
N PHE A 723 37.63 -6.43 -30.11
CA PHE A 723 37.17 -7.65 -29.44
C PHE A 723 36.08 -7.36 -28.40
N MET A 724 36.21 -6.33 -27.56
CA MET A 724 35.18 -6.00 -26.56
C MET A 724 33.83 -5.67 -27.21
N HIS A 725 33.82 -4.91 -28.30
CA HIS A 725 32.58 -4.58 -29.02
C HIS A 725 31.93 -5.83 -29.62
N GLU A 726 32.73 -6.73 -30.18
CA GLU A 726 32.26 -7.97 -30.76
C GLU A 726 31.79 -8.96 -29.69
N ALA A 727 32.50 -9.06 -28.56
CA ALA A 727 32.09 -9.87 -27.41
C ALA A 727 30.74 -9.40 -26.86
N ARG A 728 30.53 -8.08 -26.71
CA ARG A 728 29.23 -7.52 -26.34
C ARG A 728 28.14 -7.93 -27.34
N ARG A 729 28.41 -7.79 -28.65
CA ARG A 729 27.47 -8.17 -29.71
C ARG A 729 27.09 -9.66 -29.63
N LEU A 730 28.07 -10.54 -29.45
CA LEU A 730 27.88 -11.99 -29.35
C LEU A 730 27.09 -12.38 -28.09
N ILE A 731 27.37 -11.75 -26.95
CA ILE A 731 26.61 -12.01 -25.70
C ILE A 731 25.13 -11.65 -25.89
N HIS A 732 24.83 -10.47 -26.45
CA HIS A 732 23.44 -10.07 -26.72
C HIS A 732 22.75 -11.02 -27.72
N GLN A 733 23.46 -11.46 -28.75
CA GLN A 733 22.93 -12.45 -29.69
C GLN A 733 22.60 -13.79 -29.02
N GLU A 734 23.47 -14.28 -28.13
CA GLU A 734 23.21 -15.50 -27.38
C GLU A 734 22.06 -15.30 -26.38
N GLU A 735 21.96 -14.14 -25.70
CA GLU A 735 20.84 -13.83 -24.79
C GLU A 735 19.48 -13.87 -25.49
N ASP A 736 19.42 -13.33 -26.71
CA ASP A 736 18.24 -13.38 -27.57
C ASP A 736 17.94 -14.81 -28.03
N LEU A 737 18.96 -15.58 -28.40
CA LEU A 737 18.83 -16.97 -28.83
C LEU A 737 18.30 -17.85 -27.68
N CYS A 738 18.92 -17.77 -26.51
CA CYS A 738 18.51 -18.48 -25.30
C CYS A 738 17.08 -18.09 -24.90
N GLY A 739 16.74 -16.79 -24.92
CA GLY A 739 15.40 -16.32 -24.59
C GLY A 739 14.30 -16.82 -25.53
N ARG A 740 14.64 -17.15 -26.78
CA ARG A 740 13.68 -17.68 -27.77
C ARG A 740 13.47 -19.18 -27.67
N ILE A 741 14.50 -19.95 -27.28
CA ILE A 741 14.53 -21.42 -27.46
C ILE A 741 14.63 -22.18 -26.14
N LEU A 742 15.54 -21.77 -25.25
CA LEU A 742 15.90 -22.53 -24.06
C LEU A 742 14.85 -22.36 -22.94
N HIS A 743 14.83 -23.31 -22.01
CA HIS A 743 14.06 -23.15 -20.78
C HIS A 743 14.65 -22.02 -19.93
N ALA A 744 13.80 -21.28 -19.21
CA ALA A 744 14.22 -20.12 -18.41
C ALA A 744 15.34 -20.46 -17.40
N HIS A 745 15.31 -21.69 -16.85
CA HIS A 745 16.34 -22.22 -15.93
C HIS A 745 17.74 -22.24 -16.56
N SER A 746 17.88 -22.69 -17.81
CA SER A 746 19.19 -22.86 -18.45
C SER A 746 19.78 -21.56 -18.98
N ARG A 747 18.96 -20.50 -19.09
CA ARG A 747 19.37 -19.25 -19.72
C ARG A 747 20.60 -18.67 -19.02
N ASP A 748 20.53 -18.53 -17.70
CA ASP A 748 21.60 -17.90 -16.94
C ASP A 748 22.87 -18.77 -16.92
N ALA A 749 22.72 -20.10 -16.90
CA ALA A 749 23.84 -21.03 -16.95
C ALA A 749 24.56 -21.02 -18.31
N VAL A 750 23.82 -20.99 -19.42
CA VAL A 750 24.40 -20.92 -20.77
C VAL A 750 25.06 -19.55 -21.01
N ILE A 751 24.40 -18.46 -20.59
CA ILE A 751 24.98 -17.12 -20.68
C ILE A 751 26.21 -16.99 -19.77
N GLY A 752 26.20 -17.60 -18.59
CA GLY A 752 27.37 -17.69 -17.71
C GLY A 752 28.55 -18.38 -18.40
N ALA A 753 28.32 -19.48 -19.14
CA ALA A 753 29.37 -20.16 -19.89
C ALA A 753 29.95 -19.32 -21.04
N VAL A 754 29.10 -18.52 -21.72
CA VAL A 754 29.56 -17.56 -22.74
C VAL A 754 30.38 -16.43 -22.11
N GLN A 755 29.94 -15.90 -20.97
CA GLN A 755 30.67 -14.88 -20.23
C GLN A 755 32.01 -15.40 -19.71
N GLU A 756 32.06 -16.64 -19.24
CA GLU A 756 33.32 -17.27 -18.82
C GLU A 756 34.32 -17.36 -19.99
N ALA A 757 33.85 -17.77 -21.17
CA ALA A 757 34.67 -17.92 -22.37
C ALA A 757 35.14 -16.59 -22.99
N LEU A 758 34.28 -15.56 -23.01
CA LEU A 758 34.53 -14.27 -23.69
C LEU A 758 35.05 -13.16 -22.77
N ILE A 759 34.75 -13.20 -21.46
CA ILE A 759 35.09 -12.12 -20.51
C ILE A 759 36.10 -12.62 -19.48
N VAL A 760 35.81 -13.70 -18.75
CA VAL A 760 36.60 -14.10 -17.56
C VAL A 760 38.04 -14.46 -17.95
N LYS A 761 38.22 -15.20 -19.05
CA LYS A 761 39.55 -15.60 -19.55
C LYS A 761 40.41 -14.39 -19.98
N GLN A 762 39.79 -13.32 -20.48
CA GLN A 762 40.45 -12.12 -21.02
C GLN A 762 40.39 -10.90 -20.08
N LEU A 763 39.85 -11.07 -18.87
CA LEU A 763 39.51 -9.96 -17.97
C LEU A 763 40.72 -9.08 -17.61
N ALA A 764 41.90 -9.68 -17.48
CA ALA A 764 43.14 -8.96 -17.18
C ALA A 764 43.52 -7.97 -18.29
N GLU A 765 43.36 -8.36 -19.55
CA GLU A 765 43.66 -7.50 -20.71
C GLU A 765 42.62 -6.40 -20.90
N ILE A 766 41.34 -6.74 -20.70
CA ILE A 766 40.22 -5.77 -20.73
C ILE A 766 40.45 -4.68 -19.67
N ARG A 767 40.74 -5.08 -18.43
CA ARG A 767 41.03 -4.15 -17.32
C ARG A 767 42.28 -3.31 -17.60
N GLY A 768 43.32 -3.89 -18.20
CA GLY A 768 44.55 -3.19 -18.56
C GLY A 768 44.36 -2.00 -19.51
N LYS A 769 43.24 -1.92 -20.24
CA LYS A 769 42.90 -0.77 -21.10
C LYS A 769 42.07 0.30 -20.41
N PHE A 770 41.52 0.04 -19.22
CA PHE A 770 40.59 0.96 -18.53
C PHE A 770 41.21 2.34 -18.31
N LEU A 771 42.42 2.42 -17.75
CA LEU A 771 43.10 3.70 -17.51
C LEU A 771 43.38 4.48 -18.80
N THR A 772 43.79 3.80 -19.88
CA THR A 772 44.04 4.46 -21.17
C THR A 772 42.76 5.02 -21.78
N LEU A 773 41.64 4.29 -21.67
CA LEU A 773 40.33 4.76 -22.14
C LEU A 773 39.80 5.91 -21.28
N LEU A 774 40.08 5.87 -19.98
CA LEU A 774 39.73 6.92 -19.02
C LEU A 774 40.49 8.23 -19.32
N GLU A 775 41.78 8.14 -19.64
CA GLU A 775 42.60 9.30 -20.03
C GLU A 775 42.19 9.92 -21.36
N LYS A 776 41.77 9.09 -22.33
CA LYS A 776 41.30 9.53 -23.64
C LYS A 776 39.82 9.95 -23.67
N GLU A 777 39.09 9.73 -22.58
CA GLU A 777 37.65 9.98 -22.46
C GLU A 777 36.81 9.32 -23.56
N ALA A 778 37.18 8.11 -23.96
CA ALA A 778 36.45 7.34 -24.96
C ALA A 778 35.16 6.76 -24.35
N VAL A 779 34.09 7.56 -24.32
CA VAL A 779 32.82 7.24 -23.63
C VAL A 779 32.19 5.95 -24.12
N GLU A 780 32.17 5.71 -25.44
CA GLU A 780 31.58 4.50 -26.03
C GLU A 780 32.35 3.24 -25.62
N ASP A 781 33.69 3.28 -25.72
CA ASP A 781 34.56 2.15 -25.35
C ASP A 781 34.49 1.88 -23.83
N LEU A 782 34.42 2.93 -23.01
CA LEU A 782 34.24 2.82 -21.56
C LEU A 782 32.88 2.23 -21.19
N ASN A 783 31.83 2.56 -21.96
CA ASN A 783 30.51 1.98 -21.78
C ASN A 783 30.52 0.47 -22.08
N VAL A 784 31.18 0.06 -23.17
CA VAL A 784 31.34 -1.37 -23.49
C VAL A 784 32.12 -2.09 -22.40
N LEU A 785 33.26 -1.53 -21.97
CA LEU A 785 34.08 -2.10 -20.91
C LEU A 785 33.28 -2.23 -19.60
N PHE A 786 32.53 -1.19 -19.24
CA PHE A 786 31.68 -1.19 -18.06
C PHE A 786 30.57 -2.24 -18.12
N GLU A 787 29.90 -2.37 -19.27
CA GLU A 787 28.86 -3.37 -19.48
C GLU A 787 29.42 -4.79 -19.33
N LEU A 788 30.59 -5.07 -19.91
CA LEU A 788 31.27 -6.36 -19.76
C LEU A 788 31.72 -6.61 -18.31
N CYS A 789 32.28 -5.60 -17.64
CA CYS A 789 32.76 -5.73 -16.26
C CYS A 789 31.63 -5.79 -15.23
N THR A 790 30.44 -5.29 -15.54
CA THR A 790 29.26 -5.39 -14.65
C THR A 790 28.77 -6.83 -14.55
N ARG A 791 29.00 -7.64 -15.60
CA ARG A 791 28.65 -9.07 -15.63
C ARG A 791 29.55 -9.91 -14.72
N GLU A 792 30.73 -9.43 -14.32
CA GLU A 792 31.62 -10.07 -13.32
C GLU A 792 31.83 -9.17 -12.08
N PRO A 793 31.15 -9.44 -10.95
CA PRO A 793 31.19 -8.58 -9.76
C PRO A 793 32.59 -8.31 -9.19
N ARG A 794 33.55 -9.22 -9.38
CA ARG A 794 34.95 -9.05 -8.94
C ARG A 794 35.70 -8.01 -9.77
N ALA A 795 35.40 -7.89 -11.06
CA ALA A 795 36.02 -6.92 -11.96
C ALA A 795 35.62 -5.48 -11.61
N LEU A 796 34.32 -5.28 -11.33
CA LEU A 796 33.72 -3.99 -11.06
C LEU A 796 34.37 -3.24 -9.89
N LYS A 797 34.70 -3.95 -8.80
CA LYS A 797 35.39 -3.36 -7.65
C LYS A 797 36.82 -2.89 -8.00
N GLY A 798 37.51 -3.61 -8.89
CA GLY A 798 38.85 -3.27 -9.35
C GLY A 798 38.87 -1.98 -10.16
N ILE A 799 38.01 -1.87 -11.17
CA ILE A 799 37.91 -0.69 -12.03
C ILE A 799 37.35 0.54 -11.28
N ALA A 800 36.45 0.35 -10.32
CA ALA A 800 35.95 1.44 -9.49
C ALA A 800 37.07 2.06 -8.63
N LYS A 801 37.98 1.23 -8.12
CA LYS A 801 39.16 1.69 -7.37
C LYS A 801 40.15 2.43 -8.28
N GLU A 802 40.42 1.92 -9.48
CA GLU A 802 41.28 2.62 -10.45
C GLU A 802 40.69 3.97 -10.87
N PHE A 803 39.37 4.06 -11.03
CA PHE A 803 38.67 5.31 -11.26
C PHE A 803 38.80 6.27 -10.07
N GLU A 804 38.60 5.79 -8.85
CA GLU A 804 38.79 6.56 -7.61
C GLU A 804 40.22 7.16 -7.54
N ASP A 805 41.23 6.34 -7.79
CA ASP A 805 42.64 6.73 -7.77
C ASP A 805 42.95 7.77 -8.85
N HIS A 806 42.42 7.59 -10.08
CA HIS A 806 42.59 8.55 -11.17
C HIS A 806 41.95 9.90 -10.88
N VAL A 807 40.70 9.91 -10.38
CA VAL A 807 40.01 11.15 -10.01
C VAL A 807 40.76 11.88 -8.90
N ARG A 808 41.26 11.14 -7.90
CA ARG A 808 42.06 11.71 -6.81
C ARG A 808 43.33 12.38 -7.34
N GLU A 809 44.09 11.70 -8.19
CA GLU A 809 45.33 12.23 -8.77
C GLU A 809 45.08 13.50 -9.61
N ARG A 810 44.04 13.48 -10.45
CA ARG A 810 43.65 14.63 -11.28
C ARG A 810 43.16 15.81 -10.43
N GLY A 811 42.39 15.54 -9.37
CA GLY A 811 41.94 16.56 -8.41
C GLY A 811 43.11 17.21 -7.66
N GLN A 812 44.09 16.42 -7.22
CA GLN A 812 45.29 16.93 -6.55
C GLN A 812 46.13 17.81 -7.48
N LYS A 813 46.36 17.37 -8.73
CA LYS A 813 47.08 18.16 -9.75
C LYS A 813 46.40 19.49 -10.05
N ALA A 814 45.07 19.50 -10.21
CA ALA A 814 44.31 20.71 -10.47
C ALA A 814 44.40 21.73 -9.31
N ILE A 815 44.48 21.25 -8.07
CA ILE A 815 44.66 22.13 -6.91
C ILE A 815 46.12 22.62 -6.80
N GLU A 816 47.10 21.76 -7.11
CA GLU A 816 48.53 22.09 -7.09
C GLU A 816 48.89 23.26 -8.02
N GLU A 817 48.27 23.34 -9.20
CA GLU A 817 48.46 24.45 -10.16
C GLU A 817 47.99 25.82 -9.63
N ILE A 818 47.11 25.84 -8.62
CA ILE A 818 46.42 27.05 -8.14
C ILE A 818 46.95 27.50 -6.78
N VAL A 819 47.84 26.72 -6.14
CA VAL A 819 48.35 26.99 -4.78
C VAL A 819 48.95 28.38 -4.64
N ASP A 820 49.56 28.93 -5.69
CA ASP A 820 50.21 30.25 -5.64
C ASP A 820 49.25 31.43 -5.85
N ALA A 821 48.06 31.21 -6.40
CA ALA A 821 47.09 32.28 -6.64
C ALA A 821 46.42 32.78 -5.35
N SER A 822 46.36 31.96 -4.29
CA SER A 822 45.73 32.25 -2.98
C SER A 822 44.30 32.86 -3.05
N GLU A 823 43.64 32.81 -4.22
CA GLU A 823 42.30 33.35 -4.43
C GLU A 823 41.21 32.31 -4.15
N PRO A 824 40.26 32.60 -3.24
CA PRO A 824 39.19 31.67 -2.88
C PRO A 824 38.26 31.23 -4.03
N SER A 825 38.06 32.09 -5.04
CA SER A 825 37.26 31.78 -6.24
C SER A 825 37.92 30.71 -7.09
N ALA A 826 39.22 30.83 -7.36
CA ALA A 826 39.97 29.89 -8.18
C ALA A 826 39.93 28.46 -7.59
N PHE A 827 40.05 28.35 -6.26
CA PHE A 827 39.95 27.05 -5.58
C PHE A 827 38.58 26.38 -5.78
N VAL A 828 37.48 27.12 -5.54
CA VAL A 828 36.11 26.58 -5.69
C VAL A 828 35.84 26.18 -7.14
N SER A 829 36.23 27.01 -8.11
CA SER A 829 36.06 26.72 -9.54
C SER A 829 36.85 25.47 -9.98
N ALA A 830 38.06 25.26 -9.48
CA ALA A 830 38.87 24.09 -9.82
C ALA A 830 38.25 22.78 -9.31
N VAL A 831 37.78 22.76 -8.05
CA VAL A 831 37.07 21.60 -7.49
C VAL A 831 35.80 21.30 -8.29
N LEU A 832 35.03 22.34 -8.65
CA LEU A 832 33.81 22.19 -9.43
C LEU A 832 34.08 21.69 -10.86
N ALA A 833 35.15 22.15 -11.50
CA ALA A 833 35.52 21.69 -12.84
C ALA A 833 35.87 20.20 -12.85
N VAL A 834 36.66 19.74 -11.88
CA VAL A 834 37.01 18.31 -11.72
C VAL A 834 35.76 17.49 -11.42
N TYR A 835 34.93 17.91 -10.46
CA TYR A 835 33.69 17.23 -10.12
C TYR A 835 32.75 17.14 -11.33
N GLY A 836 32.49 18.25 -12.02
CA GLY A 836 31.58 18.31 -13.16
C GLY A 836 32.02 17.39 -14.31
N ARG A 837 33.32 17.39 -14.63
CA ARG A 837 33.91 16.53 -15.65
C ARG A 837 33.69 15.04 -15.35
N PHE A 838 34.09 14.58 -14.17
CA PHE A 838 33.96 13.16 -13.81
C PHE A 838 32.52 12.76 -13.50
N ARG A 839 31.68 13.67 -13.00
CA ARG A 839 30.24 13.42 -12.84
C ARG A 839 29.57 13.18 -14.19
N SER A 840 29.89 13.99 -15.20
CA SER A 840 29.39 13.80 -16.58
C SER A 840 29.84 12.45 -17.15
N LEU A 841 31.10 12.07 -16.92
CA LEU A 841 31.61 10.77 -17.34
C LEU A 841 30.89 9.61 -16.66
N VAL A 842 30.62 9.70 -15.35
CA VAL A 842 29.86 8.68 -14.61
C VAL A 842 28.43 8.54 -15.12
N LEU A 843 27.81 9.64 -15.54
CA LEU A 843 26.46 9.61 -16.13
C LEU A 843 26.45 8.97 -17.52
N SER A 844 27.39 9.35 -18.38
CA SER A 844 27.44 8.92 -19.79
C SER A 844 28.05 7.53 -19.99
N ALA A 845 29.21 7.26 -19.41
CA ALA A 845 29.94 6.01 -19.61
C ALA A 845 29.44 4.88 -18.68
N PHE A 846 29.16 5.20 -17.41
CA PHE A 846 28.85 4.20 -16.37
C PHE A 846 27.36 4.16 -15.96
N GLY A 847 26.47 4.82 -16.69
CA GLY A 847 25.01 4.78 -16.45
C GLY A 847 24.58 5.22 -15.04
N ASN A 848 25.34 6.11 -14.38
CA ASN A 848 25.13 6.53 -12.99
C ASN A 848 25.20 5.38 -11.96
N HIS A 849 26.02 4.37 -12.20
CA HIS A 849 26.15 3.22 -11.31
C HIS A 849 26.68 3.59 -9.91
N ALA A 850 26.03 3.06 -8.86
CA ALA A 850 26.28 3.46 -7.47
C ALA A 850 27.75 3.30 -7.02
N CYS A 851 28.46 2.25 -7.48
CA CYS A 851 29.88 2.07 -7.15
C CYS A 851 30.76 3.20 -7.67
N PHE A 852 30.51 3.71 -8.88
CA PHE A 852 31.29 4.80 -9.48
C PHE A 852 30.90 6.16 -8.89
N VAL A 853 29.64 6.35 -8.50
CA VAL A 853 29.22 7.54 -7.73
C VAL A 853 29.91 7.55 -6.36
N LYS A 854 29.97 6.40 -5.68
CA LYS A 854 30.69 6.26 -4.40
C LYS A 854 32.19 6.49 -4.57
N ALA A 855 32.81 5.93 -5.61
CA ALA A 855 34.22 6.14 -5.92
C ALA A 855 34.53 7.62 -6.20
N LEU A 856 33.67 8.31 -6.97
CA LEU A 856 33.77 9.75 -7.19
C LEU A 856 33.66 10.54 -5.87
N ASP A 857 32.68 10.21 -5.03
CA ASP A 857 32.48 10.87 -3.75
C ASP A 857 33.68 10.68 -2.81
N ILE A 858 34.23 9.47 -2.71
CA ILE A 858 35.43 9.16 -1.92
C ILE A 858 36.66 9.90 -2.46
N ALA A 859 36.84 9.93 -3.78
CA ALA A 859 37.95 10.65 -4.41
C ALA A 859 37.85 12.16 -4.16
N CYS A 860 36.66 12.75 -4.33
CA CYS A 860 36.39 14.16 -4.05
C CYS A 860 36.64 14.53 -2.58
N GLU A 861 36.17 13.71 -1.64
CA GLU A 861 36.48 13.93 -0.21
C GLU A 861 38.00 13.87 0.03
N ALA A 862 38.69 12.90 -0.57
CA ALA A 862 40.13 12.73 -0.40
C ALA A 862 40.94 13.93 -0.92
N PHE A 863 40.70 14.41 -2.15
CA PHE A 863 41.50 15.51 -2.71
C PHE A 863 41.07 16.89 -2.20
N VAL A 864 39.82 17.07 -1.74
CA VAL A 864 39.39 18.34 -1.13
C VAL A 864 40.04 18.53 0.24
N ASP A 865 40.24 17.47 1.01
CA ASP A 865 40.89 17.55 2.33
C ASP A 865 42.41 17.41 2.25
N ASP A 866 42.94 16.41 1.52
CA ASP A 866 44.38 16.17 1.32
C ASP A 866 44.88 16.80 0.03
N ASN A 867 45.12 18.11 0.10
CA ASN A 867 45.65 18.90 -1.00
C ASN A 867 46.93 19.66 -0.59
N ALA A 868 47.64 20.16 -1.59
CA ALA A 868 48.86 20.94 -1.39
C ALA A 868 48.63 22.21 -0.55
N VAL A 869 47.41 22.77 -0.52
CA VAL A 869 47.05 23.91 0.33
C VAL A 869 47.00 23.51 1.82
N SER A 870 46.35 22.39 2.15
CA SER A 870 46.30 21.80 3.49
C SER A 870 47.70 21.40 3.97
N ARG A 871 48.53 20.83 3.09
CA ARG A 871 49.92 20.43 3.39
C ARG A 871 50.86 21.62 3.61
N ARG A 872 50.75 22.68 2.81
CA ARG A 872 51.58 23.90 2.91
C ARG A 872 51.31 24.72 4.18
N PHE A 873 50.07 24.74 4.66
CA PHE A 873 49.66 25.56 5.81
C PHE A 873 49.36 24.76 7.09
N GLN A 874 49.59 23.45 7.10
CA GLN A 874 49.44 22.54 8.25
C GLN A 874 48.08 22.68 8.99
N SER A 875 47.00 22.98 8.27
CA SER A 875 45.68 23.17 8.89
C SER A 875 44.54 22.92 7.92
N ALA A 876 43.73 21.88 8.19
CA ALA A 876 42.49 21.57 7.49
C ALA A 876 41.46 22.72 7.58
N THR A 877 41.64 23.63 8.55
CA THR A 877 40.88 24.86 8.76
C THR A 877 40.88 25.76 7.52
N ARG A 878 41.92 25.71 6.68
CA ARG A 878 42.09 26.66 5.58
C ARG A 878 41.12 26.43 4.43
N VAL A 879 40.74 25.19 4.12
CA VAL A 879 39.76 24.89 3.06
C VAL A 879 38.37 25.39 3.46
N ALA A 880 37.97 25.13 4.70
CA ALA A 880 36.73 25.67 5.28
C ALA A 880 36.72 27.21 5.28
N GLU A 881 37.85 27.84 5.61
CA GLU A 881 38.02 29.30 5.60
C GLU A 881 37.95 29.89 4.18
N ILE A 882 38.58 29.25 3.20
CA ILE A 882 38.53 29.64 1.79
C ILE A 882 37.08 29.62 1.30
N LEU A 883 36.35 28.53 1.57
CA LEU A 883 34.95 28.40 1.17
C LEU A 883 34.06 29.45 1.86
N ALA A 884 34.21 29.64 3.17
CA ALA A 884 33.44 30.64 3.93
C ALA A 884 33.70 32.06 3.42
N ARG A 885 34.96 32.40 3.08
CA ARG A 885 35.30 33.70 2.50
C ARG A 885 34.81 33.88 1.07
N HIS A 886 34.84 32.82 0.25
CA HIS A 886 34.27 32.87 -1.10
C HIS A 886 32.77 33.20 -1.02
N LEU A 887 32.04 32.48 -0.17
CA LEU A 887 30.61 32.72 0.06
C LEU A 887 30.32 34.11 0.64
N ASP A 888 31.16 34.62 1.54
CA ASP A 888 31.04 35.99 2.07
C ASP A 888 31.27 37.05 0.98
N ARG A 889 32.23 36.85 0.08
CA ARG A 889 32.49 37.77 -1.04
C ARG A 889 31.31 37.82 -2.01
N VAL A 890 30.77 36.66 -2.38
CA VAL A 890 29.62 36.55 -3.31
C VAL A 890 28.38 37.24 -2.74
N GLN A 891 28.18 37.21 -1.42
CA GLN A 891 27.01 37.76 -0.75
C GLN A 891 27.16 39.23 -0.27
N ARG A 892 28.29 39.90 -0.55
CA ARG A 892 28.46 41.33 -0.22
C ARG A 892 27.96 42.26 -1.35
N ARG A 893 27.42 43.41 -0.96
CA ARG A 893 26.95 44.46 -1.87
C ARG A 893 28.11 45.08 -2.67
N GLY A 894 27.96 45.19 -3.99
CA GLY A 894 28.87 45.96 -4.86
C GLY A 894 30.10 45.22 -5.44
N VAL A 895 30.15 43.89 -5.33
CA VAL A 895 31.12 43.08 -6.10
C VAL A 895 30.54 42.89 -7.51
N GLY A 896 31.27 43.32 -8.54
CA GLY A 896 30.82 43.33 -9.94
C GLY A 896 30.26 41.96 -10.36
N ARG A 897 28.98 41.93 -10.71
CA ARG A 897 28.27 40.70 -11.10
C ARG A 897 28.26 40.62 -12.62
N GLU A 898 28.83 39.55 -13.15
CA GLU A 898 28.36 39.03 -14.43
C GLU A 898 26.95 38.46 -14.21
N GLU A 899 26.10 38.47 -15.24
CA GLU A 899 24.66 38.17 -15.22
C GLU A 899 24.30 36.71 -14.83
N GLY A 900 25.13 36.02 -14.06
CA GLY A 900 24.83 34.71 -13.49
C GLY A 900 23.97 34.79 -12.22
N ASP A 901 23.07 33.83 -12.05
CA ASP A 901 22.24 33.71 -10.85
C ASP A 901 23.15 33.45 -9.62
N VAL A 902 23.14 34.39 -8.67
CA VAL A 902 23.87 34.27 -7.40
C VAL A 902 23.47 32.98 -6.68
N GLU A 903 22.23 32.55 -6.83
CA GLU A 903 21.74 31.30 -6.24
C GLU A 903 22.41 30.06 -6.84
N ASP A 904 22.73 30.06 -8.14
CA ASP A 904 23.42 28.95 -8.79
C ASP A 904 24.87 28.83 -8.31
N VAL A 905 25.57 29.95 -8.14
CA VAL A 905 26.93 29.97 -7.56
C VAL A 905 26.92 29.45 -6.12
N LEU A 906 25.91 29.84 -5.33
CA LEU A 906 25.73 29.33 -3.97
C LEU A 906 25.44 27.82 -3.97
N ARG A 907 24.58 27.34 -4.88
CA ARG A 907 24.25 25.91 -5.03
C ARG A 907 25.49 25.10 -5.44
N GLN A 908 26.31 25.62 -6.35
CA GLN A 908 27.57 24.97 -6.73
C GLN A 908 28.56 24.94 -5.56
N ALA A 909 28.72 26.03 -4.82
CA ALA A 909 29.58 26.05 -3.63
C ALA A 909 29.15 25.02 -2.56
N MET A 910 27.86 24.68 -2.50
CA MET A 910 27.36 23.61 -1.62
C MET A 910 27.82 22.21 -2.04
N ILE A 911 28.18 21.99 -3.30
CA ILE A 911 28.82 20.74 -3.75
C ILE A 911 30.19 20.61 -3.09
N VAL A 912 30.99 21.68 -3.06
CA VAL A 912 32.29 21.69 -2.36
C VAL A 912 32.10 21.52 -0.85
N PHE A 913 31.09 22.16 -0.27
CA PHE A 913 30.74 22.00 1.15
C PHE A 913 30.42 20.56 1.54
N LYS A 914 29.76 19.78 0.66
CA LYS A 914 29.45 18.35 0.90
C LYS A 914 30.71 17.57 1.28
N TYR A 915 31.79 17.79 0.53
CA TYR A 915 33.07 17.07 0.64
C TYR A 915 34.00 17.59 1.73
N LEU A 916 33.59 18.63 2.48
CA LEU A 916 34.36 19.14 3.61
C LEU A 916 34.23 18.20 4.83
N ARG A 917 35.34 17.70 5.40
CA ARG A 917 35.30 16.91 6.65
C ARG A 917 34.99 17.74 7.90
N GLU A 918 35.63 18.90 8.04
CA GLU A 918 35.58 19.75 9.23
C GLU A 918 34.52 20.87 9.07
N LYS A 919 33.24 20.48 9.03
CA LYS A 919 32.10 21.39 8.79
C LYS A 919 31.82 22.35 9.95
N ASP A 920 32.21 21.99 11.17
CA ASP A 920 32.07 22.82 12.37
C ASP A 920 32.96 24.07 12.33
N ILE A 921 34.16 23.97 11.74
CA ILE A 921 35.06 25.10 11.49
C ILE A 921 34.39 26.07 10.53
N PHE A 922 33.81 25.55 9.44
CA PHE A 922 33.03 26.35 8.50
C PHE A 922 31.85 27.03 9.20
N GLU A 923 31.09 26.31 10.02
CA GLU A 923 29.94 26.84 10.76
C GLU A 923 30.31 28.09 11.57
N LYS A 924 31.38 27.99 12.39
CA LYS A 924 31.84 29.09 13.25
C LYS A 924 32.33 30.29 12.45
N LEU A 925 33.16 30.04 11.44
CA LEU A 925 33.67 31.09 10.55
C LEU A 925 32.54 31.78 9.79
N TYR A 926 31.63 31.00 9.18
CA TYR A 926 30.50 31.53 8.43
C TYR A 926 29.55 32.30 9.34
N THR A 927 29.28 31.83 10.56
CA THR A 927 28.46 32.56 11.56
C THR A 927 29.08 33.91 11.91
N LYS A 928 30.40 33.98 12.12
CA LYS A 928 31.13 35.24 12.39
C LYS A 928 31.02 36.22 11.21
N LEU A 929 31.19 35.71 9.98
CA LEU A 929 31.09 36.53 8.77
C LEU A 929 29.65 37.01 8.52
N LEU A 930 28.66 36.13 8.71
CA LEU A 930 27.24 36.47 8.63
C LEU A 930 26.87 37.56 9.64
N ALA A 931 27.33 37.45 10.90
CA ALA A 931 27.09 38.47 11.93
C ALA A 931 27.58 39.86 11.48
N ALA A 932 28.80 39.91 10.93
CA ALA A 932 29.39 41.13 10.43
C ALA A 932 28.64 41.72 9.22
N ARG A 933 28.14 40.88 8.30
CA ARG A 933 27.34 41.33 7.16
C ARG A 933 25.98 41.87 7.59
N LEU A 934 25.30 41.16 8.48
CA LEU A 934 23.97 41.51 8.98
C LEU A 934 23.97 42.83 9.78
N VAL A 935 24.87 42.99 10.76
CA VAL A 935 24.97 44.24 11.54
C VAL A 935 25.51 45.39 10.68
N GLY A 936 26.45 45.09 9.78
CA GLY A 936 27.02 46.07 8.86
C GLY A 936 26.06 46.53 7.75
N GLY A 937 24.93 45.87 7.55
CA GLY A 937 24.03 46.10 6.40
C GLY A 937 24.74 45.90 5.05
N ALA A 938 25.72 45.00 5.01
CA ALA A 938 26.58 44.77 3.86
C ALA A 938 26.10 43.63 2.95
N SER A 939 25.02 42.94 3.33
CA SER A 939 24.41 41.87 2.56
C SER A 939 23.86 42.38 1.23
N ALA A 940 24.07 41.58 0.20
CA ALA A 940 23.66 41.82 -1.17
C ALA A 940 22.15 41.74 -1.37
N ASN A 941 21.54 40.67 -0.83
CA ASN A 941 20.15 40.31 -0.95
C ASN A 941 19.74 39.51 0.30
N ASP A 942 18.67 39.93 0.97
CA ASP A 942 18.15 39.25 2.18
C ASP A 942 17.59 37.85 1.81
N ASP A 943 17.03 37.67 0.61
CA ASP A 943 16.52 36.38 0.13
C ASP A 943 17.65 35.38 -0.16
N ALA A 944 18.78 35.86 -0.70
CA ALA A 944 19.95 35.02 -0.94
C ALA A 944 20.59 34.51 0.37
N GLU A 945 20.64 35.36 1.41
CA GLU A 945 21.11 34.95 2.74
C GLU A 945 20.18 33.89 3.34
N LYS A 946 18.85 34.07 3.19
CA LYS A 946 17.85 33.09 3.62
C LYS A 946 17.98 31.77 2.87
N ALA A 947 18.13 31.81 1.54
CA ALA A 947 18.33 30.63 0.70
C ALA A 947 19.60 29.86 1.08
N MET A 948 20.70 30.56 1.37
CA MET A 948 21.94 29.93 1.82
C MET A 948 21.78 29.23 3.18
N ILE A 949 21.06 29.85 4.13
CA ILE A 949 20.76 29.22 5.43
C ILE A 949 19.90 27.97 5.22
N VAL A 950 18.95 27.99 4.29
CA VAL A 950 18.14 26.80 3.94
C VAL A 950 19.02 25.70 3.33
N ASN A 951 19.90 26.02 2.39
CA ASN A 951 20.80 25.05 1.78
C ASN A 951 21.74 24.40 2.82
N LEU A 952 22.26 25.18 3.78
CA LEU A 952 23.07 24.65 4.88
C LEU A 952 22.25 23.76 5.83
N ARG A 953 20.97 24.09 6.04
CA ARG A 953 20.04 23.30 6.86
C ARG A 953 19.73 21.96 6.19
N ASP A 954 19.54 21.95 4.89
CA ASP A 954 19.22 20.73 4.14
C ASP A 954 20.44 19.80 4.08
N ALA A 955 21.67 20.35 4.05
CA ALA A 955 22.91 19.58 4.07
C ALA A 955 23.30 19.03 5.46
N CYS A 956 23.14 19.82 6.53
CA CYS A 956 23.67 19.50 7.87
C CYS A 956 22.60 19.35 8.97
N GLY A 957 21.33 19.54 8.63
CA GLY A 957 20.20 19.49 9.56
C GLY A 957 19.95 20.78 10.36
N TYR A 958 18.81 20.83 11.04
CA TYR A 958 18.31 22.00 11.76
C TYR A 958 19.29 22.53 12.82
N ASN A 959 19.91 21.64 13.60
CA ASN A 959 20.81 22.01 14.69
C ASN A 959 22.05 22.79 14.22
N PHE A 960 22.47 22.62 12.97
CA PHE A 960 23.62 23.32 12.39
C PHE A 960 23.31 24.79 12.08
N THR A 961 22.07 25.09 11.69
CA THR A 961 21.69 26.44 11.24
C THR A 961 20.94 27.25 12.27
N THR A 962 20.54 26.67 13.42
CA THR A 962 19.72 27.33 14.46
C THR A 962 20.23 28.74 14.82
N THR A 963 21.54 28.89 15.03
CA THR A 963 22.16 30.18 15.39
C THR A 963 22.01 31.19 14.25
N MET A 964 22.38 30.80 13.02
CA MET A 964 22.28 31.65 11.82
C MET A 964 20.84 32.06 11.53
N SER A 965 19.89 31.13 11.65
CA SER A 965 18.46 31.40 11.48
C SER A 965 17.92 32.37 12.52
N ARG A 966 18.30 32.23 13.80
CA ARG A 966 17.94 33.21 14.83
C ARG A 966 18.55 34.58 14.56
N MET A 967 19.82 34.65 14.17
CA MET A 967 20.46 35.92 13.84
C MET A 967 19.75 36.65 12.71
N PHE A 968 19.35 35.92 11.66
CA PHE A 968 18.58 36.52 10.56
C PHE A 968 17.22 37.04 11.04
N ASN A 969 16.48 36.24 11.82
CA ASN A 969 15.18 36.64 12.37
C ASN A 969 15.28 37.84 13.33
N ASP A 970 16.32 37.89 14.17
CA ASP A 970 16.58 39.02 15.08
C ASP A 970 16.74 40.33 14.29
N ILE A 971 17.39 40.30 13.12
CA ILE A 971 17.58 41.49 12.27
C ILE A 971 16.28 41.92 11.61
N VAL A 972 15.50 40.98 11.08
CA VAL A 972 14.18 41.28 10.52
C VAL A 972 13.29 41.92 11.59
N PHE A 973 13.21 41.29 12.77
CA PHE A 973 12.48 41.83 13.91
C PHE A 973 12.99 43.20 14.37
N SER A 974 14.32 43.41 14.36
CA SER A 974 14.93 44.69 14.71
C SER A 974 14.59 45.81 13.73
N LYS A 975 14.51 45.50 12.43
CA LYS A 975 14.09 46.47 11.40
C LYS A 975 12.65 46.92 11.68
N ASP A 976 11.74 45.99 11.96
CA ASP A 976 10.35 46.27 12.30
C ASP A 976 10.19 47.05 13.61
N LEU A 977 11.02 46.74 14.60
CA LEU A 977 11.04 47.46 15.88
C LEU A 977 11.60 48.89 15.72
N SER A 978 12.64 49.06 14.91
CA SER A 978 13.20 50.38 14.60
C SER A 978 12.21 51.27 13.85
N THR A 979 11.45 50.73 12.89
CA THR A 979 10.40 51.50 12.18
C THR A 979 9.26 51.86 13.13
N ALA A 980 8.85 50.95 14.01
CA ALA A 980 7.85 51.22 15.05
C ALA A 980 8.32 52.31 16.03
N PHE A 981 9.59 52.30 16.42
CA PHE A 981 10.17 53.34 17.28
C PHE A 981 10.21 54.70 16.58
N ARG A 982 10.60 54.75 15.31
CA ARG A 982 10.62 56.00 14.52
C ARG A 982 9.26 56.68 14.42
N ASN A 983 8.18 55.90 14.45
CA ASN A 983 6.80 56.39 14.40
C ASN A 983 6.21 56.74 15.79
N HIS A 984 6.97 56.57 16.87
CA HIS A 984 6.49 56.81 18.23
C HIS A 984 6.49 58.31 18.59
N GLU A 985 5.45 58.79 19.29
CA GLU A 985 5.23 60.22 19.56
C GLU A 985 6.40 60.88 20.33
N ASN A 986 7.07 60.13 21.22
CA ASN A 986 8.20 60.64 22.00
C ASN A 986 9.49 60.88 21.19
N VAL A 987 9.59 60.36 19.96
CA VAL A 987 10.78 60.49 19.10
C VAL A 987 10.78 61.80 18.30
N GLN A 988 9.61 62.43 18.09
CA GLN A 988 9.53 63.69 17.31
C GLN A 988 10.22 64.89 17.98
N ARG A 989 10.69 64.75 19.23
CA ARG A 989 11.42 65.79 19.97
C ARG A 989 12.93 65.81 19.68
N THR A 990 13.48 64.80 19.01
CA THR A 990 14.92 64.70 18.76
C THR A 990 15.29 64.99 17.29
N LYS A 991 16.43 65.67 17.07
CA LYS A 991 16.87 66.16 15.74
C LYS A 991 17.78 65.20 14.96
N ALA A 992 18.01 63.98 15.45
CA ALA A 992 18.96 63.02 14.87
C ALA A 992 18.27 61.70 14.46
N ASP A 993 18.69 61.11 13.34
CA ASP A 993 18.21 59.79 12.88
C ASP A 993 18.86 58.68 13.72
N PHE A 994 18.03 57.84 14.34
CA PHE A 994 18.47 56.83 15.30
C PHE A 994 17.84 55.47 14.97
N SER A 995 18.69 54.47 14.70
CA SER A 995 18.27 53.09 14.39
C SER A 995 18.88 52.12 15.40
N VAL A 996 18.09 51.17 15.90
CA VAL A 996 18.52 50.22 16.92
C VAL A 996 18.36 48.78 16.43
N LEU A 997 19.41 47.98 16.62
CA LEU A 997 19.34 46.53 16.41
C LEU A 997 19.22 45.84 17.77
N VAL A 998 18.11 45.15 17.99
CA VAL A 998 17.84 44.37 19.21
C VAL A 998 18.14 42.90 18.93
N LEU A 999 19.22 42.43 19.55
CA LEU A 999 19.80 41.12 19.27
C LEU A 999 19.63 40.18 20.46
N SER A 1000 19.34 38.90 20.22
CA SER A 1000 19.17 37.90 21.27
C SER A 1000 20.50 37.54 21.95
N ALA A 1001 20.58 37.77 23.26
CA ALA A 1001 21.78 37.45 24.05
C ALA A 1001 22.16 35.96 23.93
N GLY A 1002 23.46 35.67 23.75
CA GLY A 1002 24.00 34.31 23.64
C GLY A 1002 23.91 33.65 22.26
N THR A 1003 23.25 34.28 21.27
CA THR A 1003 23.22 33.79 19.87
C THR A 1003 24.30 34.45 19.01
N TRP A 1004 24.63 35.72 19.29
CA TRP A 1004 25.55 36.51 18.48
C TRP A 1004 27.01 36.41 18.98
N PRO A 1005 28.01 36.42 18.08
CA PRO A 1005 29.42 36.22 18.41
C PRO A 1005 30.13 37.49 18.95
N PHE A 1006 29.42 38.39 19.62
CA PHE A 1006 30.01 39.63 20.16
C PHE A 1006 30.54 39.40 21.58
N ALA A 1007 31.82 39.69 21.82
CA ALA A 1007 32.45 39.55 23.12
C ALA A 1007 32.44 40.88 23.88
N GLY A 1008 31.92 40.87 25.12
CA GLY A 1008 32.09 41.91 26.16
C GLY A 1008 31.60 43.32 25.82
N ALA A 1009 30.66 43.86 26.58
CA ALA A 1009 30.32 45.27 26.50
C ALA A 1009 31.44 46.12 27.14
N THR A 1010 32.16 46.91 26.34
CA THR A 1010 33.04 47.96 26.87
C THR A 1010 32.17 49.15 27.28
N THR A 1011 32.25 49.53 28.54
CA THR A 1011 31.57 50.72 29.07
C THR A 1011 32.45 51.94 28.82
N PHE A 1012 31.94 52.93 28.11
CA PHE A 1012 32.59 54.24 27.96
C PHE A 1012 31.54 55.34 28.05
N SER A 1013 31.99 56.57 28.36
CA SER A 1013 31.09 57.73 28.48
C SER A 1013 30.48 58.06 27.11
N ILE A 1014 29.15 58.07 27.05
CA ILE A 1014 28.38 58.30 25.83
C ILE A 1014 28.08 59.79 25.72
N PRO A 1015 28.12 60.39 24.51
CA PRO A 1015 27.69 61.77 24.31
C PRO A 1015 26.23 62.00 24.75
N GLU A 1016 25.95 63.13 25.42
CA GLU A 1016 24.62 63.51 25.93
C GLU A 1016 23.52 63.40 24.87
N SER A 1017 23.83 63.77 23.61
CA SER A 1017 22.88 63.69 22.50
C SER A 1017 22.45 62.25 22.18
N LEU A 1018 23.31 61.25 22.38
CA LEU A 1018 23.00 59.83 22.15
C LEU A 1018 22.34 59.19 23.37
N GLU A 1019 22.72 59.60 24.58
CA GLU A 1019 22.15 59.11 25.83
C GLU A 1019 20.63 59.34 25.91
N ALA A 1020 20.16 60.53 25.51
CA ALA A 1020 18.72 60.83 25.45
C ALA A 1020 17.94 59.88 24.51
N HIS A 1021 18.53 59.49 23.38
CA HIS A 1021 17.89 58.55 22.44
C HIS A 1021 17.87 57.12 23.00
N MET A 1022 18.94 56.72 23.70
CA MET A 1022 19.03 55.40 24.32
C MET A 1022 18.01 55.24 25.46
N GLN A 1023 17.82 56.27 26.29
CA GLN A 1023 16.82 56.26 27.37
C GLN A 1023 15.39 56.18 26.81
N CYS A 1024 15.07 57.02 25.82
CA CYS A 1024 13.76 56.99 25.16
C CYS A 1024 13.46 55.62 24.52
N PHE A 1025 14.46 54.98 23.91
CA PHE A 1025 14.30 53.62 23.38
C PHE A 1025 14.12 52.57 24.48
N GLN A 1026 14.80 52.70 25.62
CA GLN A 1026 14.64 51.78 26.76
C GLN A 1026 13.23 51.83 27.33
N GLU A 1027 12.64 53.03 27.48
CA GLU A 1027 11.25 53.20 27.93
C GLU A 1027 10.27 52.56 26.93
N PHE A 1028 10.40 52.90 25.63
CA PHE A 1028 9.60 52.31 24.56
C PHE A 1028 9.67 50.77 24.54
N TYR A 1029 10.87 50.21 24.76
CA TYR A 1029 11.04 48.76 24.78
C TYR A 1029 10.45 48.11 26.04
N ALA A 1030 10.61 48.75 27.20
CA ALA A 1030 10.10 48.26 28.48
C ALA A 1030 8.57 48.21 28.51
N GLU A 1031 7.89 49.18 27.89
CA GLU A 1031 6.42 49.19 27.74
C GLU A 1031 5.91 47.96 26.97
N ARG A 1032 6.63 47.53 25.94
CA ARG A 1032 6.24 46.41 25.06
C ARG A 1032 6.74 45.05 25.55
N HIS A 1033 7.83 45.01 26.31
CA HIS A 1033 8.52 43.78 26.71
C HIS A 1033 8.91 43.80 28.20
N GLN A 1034 7.91 43.66 29.06
CA GLN A 1034 8.04 43.76 30.53
C GLN A 1034 9.00 42.73 31.17
N SER A 1035 9.23 41.58 30.52
CA SER A 1035 10.08 40.50 31.05
C SER A 1035 11.53 40.52 30.56
N ARG A 1036 11.92 41.51 29.74
CA ARG A 1036 13.24 41.55 29.08
C ARG A 1036 14.05 42.76 29.51
N LYS A 1037 15.36 42.57 29.68
CA LYS A 1037 16.33 43.64 29.98
C LYS A 1037 17.25 43.87 28.79
N LEU A 1038 17.41 45.13 28.39
CA LEU A 1038 18.35 45.52 27.33
C LEU A 1038 19.76 45.72 27.90
N ILE A 1039 20.76 45.26 27.14
CA ILE A 1039 22.18 45.52 27.39
C ILE A 1039 22.75 46.18 26.13
N TRP A 1040 23.27 47.40 26.27
CA TRP A 1040 23.83 48.15 25.15
C TRP A 1040 25.22 47.65 24.78
N HIS A 1041 25.41 47.31 23.51
CA HIS A 1041 26.70 46.88 22.98
C HIS A 1041 27.30 47.96 22.05
N LEU A 1042 27.94 48.96 22.66
CA LEU A 1042 28.38 50.18 21.97
C LEU A 1042 29.55 49.96 20.99
N ASN A 1043 30.37 48.92 21.19
CA ASN A 1043 31.51 48.60 20.32
C ASN A 1043 31.08 48.28 18.88
N GLY A 1044 29.87 47.76 18.69
CA GLY A 1044 29.30 47.45 17.38
C GLY A 1044 28.51 48.61 16.75
N SER A 1045 28.38 49.74 17.45
CA SER A 1045 27.59 50.88 17.01
C SER A 1045 28.42 51.82 16.13
N ARG A 1046 27.77 52.39 15.10
CA ARG A 1046 28.35 53.34 14.16
C ARG A 1046 27.41 54.51 13.95
N GLY A 1047 27.96 55.67 13.60
CA GLY A 1047 27.16 56.84 13.27
C GLY A 1047 27.87 57.76 12.29
N GLU A 1048 27.13 58.75 11.81
CA GLU A 1048 27.63 59.76 10.88
C GLU A 1048 27.77 61.10 11.58
N LEU A 1049 28.97 61.68 11.55
CA LEU A 1049 29.26 63.01 12.07
C LEU A 1049 29.44 63.99 10.91
N GLN A 1050 28.73 65.11 10.94
CA GLN A 1050 28.93 66.21 10.00
C GLN A 1050 29.88 67.23 10.60
N THR A 1051 30.98 67.51 9.90
CA THR A 1051 32.00 68.43 10.39
C THR A 1051 31.66 69.88 10.02
N ARG A 1052 31.82 70.81 10.97
CA ARG A 1052 31.64 72.26 10.74
C ARG A 1052 32.94 73.07 10.81
N GLY A 1053 34.02 72.51 11.34
CA GLY A 1053 35.29 73.19 11.61
C GLY A 1053 36.41 73.00 10.58
N PHE A 1054 36.17 72.31 9.47
CA PHE A 1054 37.17 72.09 8.41
C PHE A 1054 36.91 72.96 7.17
N PRO A 1055 37.89 73.14 6.25
CA PRO A 1055 37.74 73.97 5.05
C PRO A 1055 36.61 73.53 4.12
N ARG A 1056 36.21 72.25 4.19
CA ARG A 1056 35.03 71.69 3.51
C ARG A 1056 34.18 70.95 4.53
N LYS A 1057 32.87 70.85 4.26
CA LYS A 1057 31.96 70.00 5.02
C LYS A 1057 32.22 68.54 4.67
N TYR A 1058 32.77 67.78 5.61
CA TYR A 1058 32.96 66.34 5.51
C TYR A 1058 31.90 65.60 6.34
N THR A 1059 31.56 64.39 5.90
CA THR A 1059 30.77 63.43 6.68
C THR A 1059 31.69 62.29 7.10
N PHE A 1060 31.90 62.12 8.40
CA PHE A 1060 32.68 61.03 8.96
C PHE A 1060 31.76 59.90 9.40
N VAL A 1061 31.97 58.70 8.86
CA VAL A 1061 31.36 57.47 9.40
C VAL A 1061 32.31 56.94 10.45
N ALA A 1062 31.89 56.91 11.71
CA ALA A 1062 32.74 56.62 12.85
C ALA A 1062 32.10 55.57 13.77
N THR A 1063 32.92 54.78 14.46
CA THR A 1063 32.43 53.91 15.55
C THR A 1063 31.97 54.77 16.72
N ALA A 1064 31.09 54.24 17.59
CA ALA A 1064 30.58 55.03 18.72
C ALA A 1064 31.69 55.58 19.63
N LEU A 1065 32.78 54.83 19.80
CA LEU A 1065 33.95 55.28 20.56
C LEU A 1065 34.73 56.40 19.83
N GLN A 1066 34.90 56.29 18.51
CA GLN A 1066 35.47 57.37 17.70
C GLN A 1066 34.59 58.63 17.73
N MET A 1067 33.26 58.47 17.75
CA MET A 1067 32.33 59.59 17.87
C MET A 1067 32.44 60.28 19.23
N ALA A 1068 32.44 59.52 20.32
CA ALA A 1068 32.61 60.05 21.66
C ALA A 1068 33.92 60.83 21.81
N LEU A 1069 35.01 60.28 21.27
CA LEU A 1069 36.31 60.93 21.23
C LEU A 1069 36.27 62.27 20.47
N LEU A 1070 35.71 62.30 19.26
CA LEU A 1070 35.69 63.50 18.42
C LEU A 1070 34.75 64.59 18.98
N LEU A 1071 33.64 64.21 19.61
CA LEU A 1071 32.67 65.16 20.16
C LEU A 1071 33.21 65.95 21.36
N HIS A 1072 34.17 65.40 22.12
CA HIS A 1072 34.82 66.15 23.21
C HIS A 1072 35.60 67.38 22.73
N PHE A 1073 36.08 67.37 21.48
CA PHE A 1073 36.78 68.52 20.88
C PHE A 1073 35.84 69.64 20.40
N ASN A 1074 34.51 69.48 20.52
CA ASN A 1074 33.57 70.58 20.23
C ASN A 1074 33.58 71.67 21.32
N ASN A 1075 33.95 71.31 22.55
CA ASN A 1075 33.90 72.21 23.71
C ASN A 1075 35.29 72.63 24.20
N VAL A 1076 36.35 71.99 23.70
CA VAL A 1076 37.74 72.19 24.16
C VAL A 1076 38.70 72.10 22.97
N ASP A 1077 39.57 73.09 22.81
CA ASP A 1077 40.50 73.20 21.67
C ASP A 1077 41.71 72.25 21.75
N SER A 1078 42.13 71.84 22.96
CA SER A 1078 43.25 70.90 23.17
C SER A 1078 43.05 70.00 24.39
N LEU A 1079 43.47 68.73 24.29
CA LEU A 1079 43.33 67.72 25.36
C LEU A 1079 44.59 66.85 25.49
N THR A 1080 44.95 66.46 26.71
CA THR A 1080 46.00 65.44 26.95
C THR A 1080 45.44 64.03 26.76
N GLU A 1081 46.28 63.07 26.34
CA GLU A 1081 45.90 61.66 26.18
C GLU A 1081 45.33 61.07 27.48
N LYS A 1082 45.96 61.37 28.63
CA LYS A 1082 45.50 60.93 29.96
C LYS A 1082 44.16 61.56 30.35
N GLY A 1083 43.98 62.86 30.07
CA GLY A 1083 42.72 63.56 30.32
C GLY A 1083 41.58 63.03 29.46
N LEU A 1084 41.88 62.61 28.23
CA LEU A 1084 40.92 62.02 27.31
C LEU A 1084 40.52 60.59 27.73
N ALA A 1085 41.47 59.76 28.16
CA ALA A 1085 41.19 58.42 28.69
C ALA A 1085 40.27 58.46 29.92
N LEU A 1086 40.54 59.40 30.85
CA LEU A 1086 39.74 59.58 32.06
C LEU A 1086 38.33 60.09 31.77
N LYS A 1087 38.16 61.02 30.82
CA LYS A 1087 36.85 61.52 30.40
C LYS A 1087 36.02 60.46 29.68
N LEU A 1088 36.65 59.62 28.86
CA LEU A 1088 35.97 58.53 28.14
C LEU A 1088 35.72 57.30 29.01
N GLY A 1089 36.43 57.15 30.14
CA GLY A 1089 36.32 55.98 31.02
C GLY A 1089 36.93 54.72 30.44
N ILE A 1090 37.98 54.85 29.60
CA ILE A 1090 38.63 53.72 28.90
C ILE A 1090 40.10 53.58 29.33
N THR A 1091 40.69 52.40 29.09
CA THR A 1091 42.11 52.15 29.32
C THR A 1091 42.99 52.85 28.26
N GLU A 1092 44.22 53.19 28.63
CA GLU A 1092 45.16 53.86 27.71
C GLU A 1092 45.48 53.02 26.46
N ASP A 1093 45.46 51.69 26.57
CA ASP A 1093 45.69 50.78 25.44
C ASP A 1093 44.57 50.85 24.39
N VAL A 1094 43.30 50.84 24.84
CA VAL A 1094 42.13 50.99 23.96
C VAL A 1094 42.12 52.39 23.34
N LEU A 1095 42.51 53.42 24.10
CA LEU A 1095 42.63 54.78 23.56
C LEU A 1095 43.65 54.85 22.42
N LYS A 1096 44.83 54.22 22.57
CA LYS A 1096 45.87 54.20 21.53
C LYS A 1096 45.37 53.53 20.24
N GLU A 1097 44.66 52.41 20.34
CA GLU A 1097 44.08 51.71 19.19
C GLU A 1097 43.09 52.58 18.39
N VAL A 1098 42.34 53.44 19.06
CA VAL A 1098 41.36 54.35 18.44
C VAL A 1098 42.01 55.64 17.94
N LEU A 1099 43.03 56.14 18.64
CA LEU A 1099 43.67 57.42 18.37
C LEU A 1099 44.70 57.34 17.23
N GLU A 1100 45.51 56.27 17.17
CA GLU A 1100 46.52 56.10 16.11
C GLU A 1100 45.97 56.24 14.68
N PRO A 1101 44.83 55.62 14.32
CA PRO A 1101 44.29 55.74 12.98
C PRO A 1101 43.81 57.17 12.66
N LEU A 1102 43.33 57.93 13.64
CA LEU A 1102 42.90 59.32 13.48
C LEU A 1102 44.08 60.27 13.29
N LEU A 1103 45.21 59.99 13.96
CA LEU A 1103 46.48 60.70 13.75
C LEU A 1103 47.09 60.38 12.37
N LYS A 1104 47.04 59.12 11.93
CA LYS A 1104 47.54 58.69 10.60
C LYS A 1104 46.79 59.35 9.45
N VAL A 1105 45.48 59.56 9.59
CA VAL A 1105 44.65 60.29 8.60
C VAL A 1105 44.77 61.82 8.77
N ALA A 1106 45.54 62.30 9.75
CA ALA A 1106 45.77 63.71 10.05
C ALA A 1106 44.47 64.49 10.34
N ILE A 1107 43.47 63.84 10.94
CA ILE A 1107 42.26 64.50 11.46
C ILE A 1107 42.60 65.19 12.78
N LEU A 1108 43.40 64.52 13.61
CA LEU A 1108 43.99 65.06 14.84
C LEU A 1108 45.50 65.24 14.64
N ARG A 1109 46.08 66.20 15.34
CA ARG A 1109 47.53 66.47 15.40
C ARG A 1109 48.00 66.45 16.84
N LYS A 1110 49.25 66.03 17.06
CA LYS A 1110 49.91 65.97 18.37
C LYS A 1110 51.07 66.97 18.40
N ASP A 1111 50.87 68.11 19.05
CA ASP A 1111 51.87 69.16 19.27
C ASP A 1111 51.94 69.46 20.80
N ASP A 1112 52.40 68.48 21.60
CA ASP A 1112 52.30 68.37 23.09
C ASP A 1112 50.90 68.01 23.64
N ASN A 1113 49.84 68.63 23.12
CA ASN A 1113 48.45 68.22 23.36
C ASN A 1113 47.80 67.71 22.05
N LEU A 1114 46.72 66.95 22.15
CA LEU A 1114 45.89 66.56 21.01
C LEU A 1114 45.04 67.76 20.59
N VAL A 1115 45.10 68.12 19.31
CA VAL A 1115 44.39 69.25 18.70
C VAL A 1115 43.76 68.81 17.37
N VAL A 1116 42.60 69.38 17.01
CA VAL A 1116 41.95 69.14 15.72
C VAL A 1116 42.71 69.84 14.59
N ASN A 1117 43.02 69.12 13.50
CA ASN A 1117 43.77 69.68 12.39
C ASN A 1117 42.89 70.53 11.44
N ALA A 1118 42.80 71.84 11.71
CA ALA A 1118 42.02 72.77 10.89
C ALA A 1118 42.41 72.84 9.39
N LYS A 1119 43.59 72.33 9.01
CA LYS A 1119 44.07 72.28 7.60
C LYS A 1119 43.76 70.96 6.89
N PHE A 1120 43.00 70.06 7.50
CA PHE A 1120 42.69 68.76 6.90
C PHE A 1120 41.90 68.90 5.58
N THR A 1121 42.38 68.22 4.53
CA THR A 1121 41.69 68.14 3.23
C THR A 1121 41.73 66.72 2.66
N SER A 1122 40.58 66.20 2.23
CA SER A 1122 40.44 64.91 1.54
C SER A 1122 39.71 65.05 0.21
N LYS A 1123 40.04 64.17 -0.76
CA LYS A 1123 39.34 64.05 -2.05
C LYS A 1123 37.91 63.50 -1.89
N ARG A 1124 37.64 62.72 -0.85
CA ARG A 1124 36.32 62.13 -0.57
C ARG A 1124 35.58 62.98 0.46
N LEU A 1125 34.34 63.38 0.15
CA LEU A 1125 33.50 64.16 1.07
C LEU A 1125 32.92 63.30 2.21
N LYS A 1126 32.69 62.00 1.96
CA LYS A 1126 32.32 61.01 2.97
C LYS A 1126 33.53 60.12 3.26
N ILE A 1127 33.97 60.10 4.52
CA ILE A 1127 35.17 59.38 4.96
C ILE A 1127 34.74 58.33 5.99
N ASP A 1128 35.10 57.08 5.74
CA ASP A 1128 34.78 55.95 6.62
C ASP A 1128 35.96 55.66 7.57
N LEU A 1129 35.82 56.11 8.81
CA LEU A 1129 36.82 55.97 9.88
C LEU A 1129 36.77 54.58 10.54
N THR A 1130 35.68 53.83 10.34
CA THR A 1130 35.51 52.49 10.93
C THR A 1130 36.50 51.47 10.36
N ARG A 1131 36.95 51.66 9.12
CA ARG A 1131 37.89 50.77 8.44
C ARG A 1131 39.35 50.92 8.90
N LEU A 1132 39.65 52.00 9.63
CA LEU A 1132 41.02 52.37 9.99
C LEU A 1132 41.53 51.64 11.26
N GLN A 1133 40.65 50.98 12.02
CA GLN A 1133 40.98 50.28 13.28
C GLN A 1133 41.52 48.84 13.10
N THR A 1134 41.66 48.33 11.87
CA THR A 1134 42.11 46.94 11.66
C THR A 1134 43.64 46.79 11.67
N THR A 1135 44.22 46.53 12.84
CA THR A 1135 45.63 46.11 12.97
C THR A 1135 45.78 44.59 12.80
N LYS A 1136 46.84 44.15 12.11
CA LYS A 1136 47.18 42.73 11.88
C LYS A 1136 47.32 41.89 13.18
N ALA A 1137 47.54 42.54 14.32
CA ALA A 1137 47.65 41.90 15.64
C ALA A 1137 46.29 41.48 16.21
N ALA A 1138 45.23 42.27 15.98
CA ALA A 1138 43.87 41.95 16.40
C ALA A 1138 43.33 40.70 15.68
N THR A 1139 43.64 40.55 14.40
CA THR A 1139 43.23 39.37 13.59
C THR A 1139 43.83 38.07 14.12
N LYS A 1140 45.10 38.06 14.55
CA LYS A 1140 45.74 36.85 15.11
C LYS A 1140 45.15 36.42 16.46
N LYS A 1141 44.77 37.39 17.30
CA LYS A 1141 44.15 37.11 18.60
C LYS A 1141 42.75 36.52 18.41
N ASP A 1142 41.97 37.09 17.50
CA ASP A 1142 40.65 36.61 17.10
C ASP A 1142 40.67 35.16 16.59
N ASP A 1143 41.68 34.81 15.79
CA ASP A 1143 41.82 33.46 15.23
C ASP A 1143 42.13 32.42 16.31
N GLN A 1144 42.97 32.77 17.30
CA GLN A 1144 43.27 31.89 18.45
C GLN A 1144 42.07 31.69 19.37
N GLU A 1145 41.28 32.73 19.60
CA GLU A 1145 40.05 32.63 20.40
C GLU A 1145 38.99 31.77 19.70
N MET A 1146 38.90 31.87 18.37
CA MET A 1146 38.03 31.03 17.56
C MET A 1146 38.42 29.55 17.62
N GLU A 1147 39.72 29.23 17.51
CA GLU A 1147 40.21 27.85 17.60
C GLU A 1147 39.88 27.22 18.97
N LYS A 1148 40.10 27.96 20.06
CA LYS A 1148 39.71 27.53 21.42
C LYS A 1148 38.20 27.31 21.54
N ALA A 1149 37.39 28.18 20.93
CA ALA A 1149 35.93 28.05 20.95
C ALA A 1149 35.45 26.82 20.15
N ILE A 1150 36.11 26.49 19.04
CA ILE A 1150 35.85 25.27 18.25
C ILE A 1150 36.19 24.04 19.08
N GLU A 1151 37.39 23.96 19.69
CA GLU A 1151 37.79 22.81 20.51
C GLU A 1151 36.82 22.57 21.68
N LYS A 1152 36.45 23.64 22.38
CA LYS A 1152 35.46 23.57 23.46
C LYS A 1152 34.09 23.10 22.94
N GLY A 1153 33.66 23.59 21.78
CA GLY A 1153 32.43 23.16 21.12
C GLY A 1153 32.43 21.66 20.78
N ARG A 1154 33.53 21.17 20.21
CA ARG A 1154 33.73 19.74 19.92
C ARG A 1154 33.64 18.88 21.19
N MET A 1155 34.23 19.33 22.30
CA MET A 1155 34.14 18.60 23.58
C MET A 1155 32.68 18.48 24.06
N ILE A 1156 31.90 19.56 23.96
CA ILE A 1156 30.50 19.56 24.40
C ILE A 1156 29.66 18.63 23.53
N GLU A 1157 29.85 18.64 22.21
CA GLU A 1157 29.13 17.76 21.28
C GLU A 1157 29.48 16.28 21.52
N ILE A 1158 30.76 15.95 21.73
CA ILE A 1158 31.20 14.60 22.07
C ILE A 1158 30.59 14.17 23.42
N GLN A 1159 30.59 15.03 24.44
CA GLN A 1159 29.98 14.74 25.73
C GLN A 1159 28.48 14.47 25.59
N ALA A 1160 27.75 15.31 24.87
CA ALA A 1160 26.32 15.14 24.62
C ALA A 1160 26.00 13.87 23.82
N ALA A 1161 26.80 13.54 22.79
CA ALA A 1161 26.68 12.30 22.03
C ALA A 1161 26.87 11.07 22.93
N THR A 1162 27.93 11.08 23.74
CA THR A 1162 28.25 10.00 24.70
C THR A 1162 27.08 9.75 25.67
N VAL A 1163 26.55 10.82 26.28
CA VAL A 1163 25.42 10.72 27.22
C VAL A 1163 24.15 10.20 26.52
N ARG A 1164 23.86 10.63 25.28
CA ARG A 1164 22.71 10.12 24.51
C ARG A 1164 22.81 8.62 24.24
N ILE A 1165 23.99 8.14 23.82
CA ILE A 1165 24.25 6.72 23.54
C ILE A 1165 24.10 5.90 24.83
N LEU A 1166 24.73 6.34 25.92
CA LEU A 1166 24.69 5.63 27.20
C LEU A 1166 23.30 5.66 27.84
N LYS A 1167 22.53 6.76 27.72
CA LYS A 1167 21.14 6.80 28.20
C LYS A 1167 20.24 5.81 27.45
N MET A 1168 20.49 5.57 26.17
CA MET A 1168 19.73 4.61 25.35
C MET A 1168 20.11 3.16 25.66
N ARG A 1169 21.41 2.85 25.74
CA ARG A 1169 21.90 1.46 25.87
C ARG A 1169 22.17 1.01 27.31
N ARG A 1170 22.26 1.96 28.25
CA ARG A 1170 22.64 1.80 29.67
C ARG A 1170 24.04 1.23 29.94
N ARG A 1171 24.51 0.27 29.15
CA ARG A 1171 25.84 -0.37 29.25
C ARG A 1171 26.44 -0.51 27.85
N VAL A 1172 27.68 -0.07 27.64
CA VAL A 1172 28.40 -0.15 26.35
C VAL A 1172 29.90 -0.39 26.56
N GLU A 1173 30.49 -1.27 25.77
CA GLU A 1173 31.94 -1.54 25.73
C GLU A 1173 32.72 -0.33 25.17
N HIS A 1174 33.95 -0.09 25.63
CA HIS A 1174 34.78 1.06 25.28
C HIS A 1174 34.95 1.27 23.76
N ASN A 1175 35.33 0.21 23.03
CA ASN A 1175 35.57 0.32 21.59
C ASN A 1175 34.27 0.60 20.82
N ASN A 1176 33.17 -0.05 21.22
CA ASN A 1176 31.86 0.18 20.64
C ASN A 1176 31.36 1.60 20.94
N LEU A 1177 31.57 2.10 22.16
CA LEU A 1177 31.20 3.47 22.53
C LEU A 1177 32.00 4.50 21.71
N ILE A 1178 33.31 4.30 21.53
CA ILE A 1178 34.13 5.17 20.66
C ILE A 1178 33.60 5.15 19.23
N ALA A 1179 33.33 3.97 18.67
CA ALA A 1179 32.84 3.82 17.30
C ALA A 1179 31.47 4.50 17.12
N GLU A 1180 30.53 4.31 18.06
CA GLU A 1180 29.21 4.96 18.02
C GLU A 1180 29.30 6.48 18.19
N VAL A 1181 30.19 6.98 19.07
CA VAL A 1181 30.42 8.42 19.22
C VAL A 1181 30.99 9.02 17.92
N ILE A 1182 31.95 8.36 17.28
CA ILE A 1182 32.47 8.78 15.97
C ILE A 1182 31.33 8.80 14.95
N GLU A 1183 30.52 7.74 14.88
CA GLU A 1183 29.42 7.62 13.91
C GLU A 1183 28.35 8.71 14.08
N GLN A 1184 28.04 9.11 15.32
CA GLN A 1184 27.08 10.17 15.58
C GLN A 1184 27.65 11.57 15.25
N VAL A 1185 28.95 11.79 15.48
CA VAL A 1185 29.59 13.11 15.36
C VAL A 1185 30.19 13.38 13.97
N LYS A 1186 30.52 12.34 13.19
CA LYS A 1186 31.18 12.44 11.87
C LYS A 1186 30.47 13.34 10.85
N THR A 1187 29.17 13.58 11.04
CA THR A 1187 28.39 14.50 10.20
C THR A 1187 28.86 15.95 10.30
N ARG A 1188 29.52 16.32 11.41
CA ARG A 1188 30.05 17.68 11.67
C ARG A 1188 31.57 17.76 11.62
N PHE A 1189 32.25 16.80 12.25
CA PHE A 1189 33.70 16.72 12.30
C PHE A 1189 34.13 15.30 12.65
N ILE A 1190 35.40 14.96 12.39
CA ILE A 1190 35.95 13.65 12.78
C ILE A 1190 36.64 13.80 14.15
N PRO A 1191 36.05 13.26 15.24
CA PRO A 1191 36.62 13.40 16.57
C PRO A 1191 37.89 12.56 16.73
N ARG A 1192 38.95 13.16 17.27
CA ARG A 1192 40.18 12.43 17.62
C ARG A 1192 39.90 11.53 18.84
N VAL A 1193 40.36 10.28 18.81
CA VAL A 1193 40.15 9.32 19.91
C VAL A 1193 40.65 9.85 21.25
N ALA A 1194 41.77 10.57 21.28
CA ALA A 1194 42.29 11.21 22.50
C ALA A 1194 41.29 12.22 23.12
N MET A 1195 40.56 12.96 22.29
CA MET A 1195 39.55 13.93 22.74
C MET A 1195 38.32 13.23 23.28
N ILE A 1196 37.90 12.11 22.67
CA ILE A 1196 36.80 11.28 23.16
C ILE A 1196 37.12 10.73 24.55
N LYS A 1197 38.32 10.17 24.73
CA LYS A 1197 38.78 9.66 26.03
C LYS A 1197 38.74 10.75 27.11
N LYS A 1198 39.28 11.94 26.81
CA LYS A 1198 39.20 13.10 27.70
C LYS A 1198 37.76 13.50 28.05
N CYS A 1199 36.83 13.37 27.11
CA CYS A 1199 35.41 13.64 27.38
C CYS A 1199 34.77 12.56 28.26
N PHE A 1200 35.17 11.29 28.15
CA PHE A 1200 34.72 10.24 29.07
C PHE A 1200 35.21 10.52 30.49
N ASP A 1201 36.46 10.94 30.67
CA ASP A 1201 37.00 11.32 31.98
C ASP A 1201 36.20 12.45 32.63
N VAL A 1202 35.92 13.52 31.87
CA VAL A 1202 35.09 14.64 32.33
C VAL A 1202 33.66 14.21 32.67
N LEU A 1203 33.09 13.24 31.95
CA LEU A 1203 31.74 12.73 32.24
C LEU A 1203 31.71 11.78 33.44
N MET A 1204 32.80 11.06 33.73
CA MET A 1204 32.96 10.28 34.95
C MET A 1204 33.07 11.20 36.17
N GLU A 1205 33.86 12.28 36.08
CA GLU A 1205 33.97 13.29 37.13
C GLU A 1205 32.63 13.99 37.43
N LYS A 1206 31.80 14.17 36.41
CA LYS A 1206 30.45 14.76 36.53
C LYS A 1206 29.37 13.73 36.89
N GLU A 1207 29.75 12.49 37.18
CA GLU A 1207 28.85 11.40 37.56
C GLU A 1207 27.75 11.09 36.52
N TYR A 1208 27.99 11.32 35.22
CA TYR A 1208 27.07 10.91 34.15
C TYR A 1208 27.28 9.45 33.71
N LEU A 1209 28.48 8.91 33.93
CA LEU A 1209 28.82 7.53 33.60
C LEU A 1209 29.90 7.00 34.55
N ARG A 1210 29.92 5.69 34.78
CA ARG A 1210 30.97 4.97 35.54
C ARG A 1210 31.46 3.77 34.78
N ARG A 1211 32.60 3.21 35.18
CA ARG A 1211 33.01 1.87 34.75
C ARG A 1211 32.27 0.81 35.56
N ALA A 1212 31.92 -0.31 34.95
CA ALA A 1212 31.33 -1.44 35.65
C ALA A 1212 32.33 -1.99 36.70
N GLU A 1213 31.81 -2.44 37.84
CA GLU A 1213 32.65 -2.88 38.98
C GLU A 1213 33.47 -4.14 38.64
N ASP A 1214 32.93 -5.02 37.79
CA ASP A 1214 33.56 -6.29 37.41
C ASP A 1214 34.31 -6.23 36.06
N GLU A 1215 34.01 -5.24 35.20
CA GLU A 1215 34.55 -5.16 33.83
C GLU A 1215 34.98 -3.72 33.47
N ARG A 1216 36.29 -3.46 33.51
CA ARG A 1216 36.85 -2.11 33.27
C ARG A 1216 36.60 -1.56 31.87
N ASP A 1217 36.35 -2.43 30.88
CA ASP A 1217 36.09 -2.04 29.50
C ASP A 1217 34.63 -1.68 29.21
N ILE A 1218 33.75 -1.79 30.21
CA ILE A 1218 32.33 -1.43 30.09
C ILE A 1218 32.04 -0.13 30.83
N TYR A 1219 31.33 0.78 30.14
CA TYR A 1219 30.76 2.00 30.73
C TYR A 1219 29.28 1.82 31.01
N GLU A 1220 28.84 2.28 32.17
CA GLU A 1220 27.45 2.32 32.62
C GLU A 1220 26.96 3.76 32.73
N TYR A 1221 25.73 4.02 32.30
CA TYR A 1221 25.04 5.29 32.53
C TYR A 1221 24.62 5.43 34.00
N ILE A 1222 24.89 6.59 34.60
CA ILE A 1222 24.43 6.96 35.94
C ILE A 1222 23.28 7.96 35.79
N SER A 1223 22.20 7.74 36.54
CA SER A 1223 20.93 8.48 36.41
C SER A 1223 21.07 9.96 36.66
#